data_AF-A0A137P7R6-F1
#
_entry.id   AF-A0A137P7R6-F1
#
_cell.length_a   1.000
_cell.length_b   1.000
_cell.length_c   1.000
_cell.angle_alpha   90.00
_cell.angle_beta   90.00
_cell.angle_gamma   90.00
#
_symmetry.space_group_name_H-M   'P 1'
#
loop_
_entity.id
_entity.type
_entity.pdbx_description
1 polymer ?
#
loop_
_entity_poly.entity_id
_entity_poly.type
_entity_poly.pdbx_seq_one_letter_code
_entity_poly.pdbx_strand_id
1 'polypeptide(L)'
;MTDTIHNFKLLSTEFIELQSSKIPLKVYQSLTTGFRVILVDKPGSCCFGTIVVPTLCSDDSGLPHTLEHLIFCSSKNYPNRGYLEACSVRCLSNGTNAWTDNDHTAYTISTAGYEGMAYALPVFLDHVINPTLHDRDFVTEVYHIDGEGKQKGVVFSEMVSRETSQEDLLYRYLNKRLYRDTTTYSKECGGLTPDIAKLTNERIKNYHSEFYTLKNSTAILVGNNINDSLILEQLDNSPTFKTSGNSIDLKHAQEFPDPKISPPLTEPFTVNFPADDDGSIGSIGFNWYGPYHNDLEARLGLSLLLNYLTYDVSSPLQQAFVAIDHPWATEVYYDVSSAPRTSLMLQFTGVPYETDEANEANNEGDKEENDDEDEGPVPEELKHLFEPDFFKNKFLKVLKEALDNLNHDELKASIDHYQLEVLRSWEKNPDSNTTSLLIPLLVADRFTDLPLTQTLSNATKSFKLLSELGKKPLSYWRQLGYDWLLDSPCSNVLAVPNPELGEKLESERAQRQQETIKELGTEKLAEIAKDLEKIIEENKVKISAEDIDNLPPTPNLSNLSKLNINQNLISLEPKEDWPFPNLQIIETSTEFVTLRLGLSTKEIPIELYDYLVVFFALLYETEVRVPGEPPMTYQQVINKTKSLMESTSNTMGQSGDLLVSGWISDILFLTATGEPTKFEPMLDWMFNMLQFTYFTEDRILNVSKVLLSDIDDSLRWGFTLCSRLIDVVFNDKHQNKSNSLSKSLNFVNQKKKG
;
A
#
# COMPACT_ATOMS: atom_id res chain seq x y z
N MET A 1 -4.11 23.52 36.64
CA MET A 1 -4.97 23.90 35.50
C MET A 1 -5.80 22.68 35.20
N THR A 2 -7.11 22.80 34.97
CA THR A 2 -7.97 21.62 34.80
C THR A 2 -7.62 20.92 33.49
N ASP A 3 -7.14 19.68 33.55
CA ASP A 3 -6.79 18.81 32.42
C ASP A 3 -8.03 18.34 31.62
N THR A 4 -9.06 19.18 31.53
CA THR A 4 -10.36 18.86 30.97
C THR A 4 -10.84 20.01 30.09
N ILE A 5 -11.18 19.69 28.85
CA ILE A 5 -11.74 20.58 27.84
C ILE A 5 -13.12 20.03 27.51
N HIS A 6 -14.18 20.78 27.82
CA HIS A 6 -15.57 20.29 27.77
C HIS A 6 -15.72 18.97 28.55
N ASN A 7 -16.24 17.92 27.92
CA ASN A 7 -16.40 16.58 28.48
C ASN A 7 -15.18 15.66 28.26
N PHE A 8 -14.03 16.20 27.82
CA PHE A 8 -12.85 15.41 27.50
C PHE A 8 -11.71 15.66 28.48
N LYS A 9 -11.17 14.60 29.05
CA LYS A 9 -9.97 14.63 29.88
C LYS A 9 -8.73 14.34 29.02
N LEU A 10 -7.67 15.13 29.21
CA LEU A 10 -6.35 14.83 28.65
C LEU A 10 -5.73 13.64 29.40
N LEU A 11 -5.43 12.56 28.68
CA LEU A 11 -4.82 11.35 29.22
C LEU A 11 -3.30 11.37 29.14
N SER A 12 -2.76 11.81 28.00
CA SER A 12 -1.31 11.89 27.78
C SER A 12 -0.95 13.00 26.80
N THR A 13 0.26 13.51 26.97
CA THR A 13 0.97 14.37 26.02
C THR A 13 2.32 13.73 25.76
N GLU A 14 2.54 13.30 24.52
CA GLU A 14 3.78 12.66 24.08
C GLU A 14 4.37 13.44 22.90
N PHE A 15 5.57 13.06 22.47
CA PHE A 15 6.20 13.58 21.26
C PHE A 15 6.71 12.42 20.44
N ILE A 16 6.32 12.36 19.16
CA ILE A 16 6.99 11.47 18.22
C ILE A 16 8.37 12.09 17.96
N GLU A 17 9.41 11.40 18.42
CA GLU A 17 10.79 11.89 18.33
C GLU A 17 11.37 11.53 16.96
N LEU A 18 11.46 12.51 16.06
CA LEU A 18 12.27 12.41 14.84
C LEU A 18 13.72 12.79 15.15
N GLN A 19 14.64 12.57 14.21
CA GLN A 19 16.08 12.86 14.43
C GLN A 19 16.33 14.34 14.77
N SER A 20 15.62 15.26 14.11
CA SER A 20 15.83 16.72 14.17
C SER A 20 14.67 17.48 14.81
N SER A 21 13.51 16.85 14.95
CA SER A 21 12.25 17.50 15.32
C SER A 21 11.38 16.62 16.22
N LYS A 22 10.41 17.24 16.88
CA LYS A 22 9.46 16.55 17.76
C LYS A 22 8.06 16.92 17.32
N ILE A 23 7.26 15.92 16.98
CA ILE A 23 5.86 16.10 16.58
C ILE A 23 5.00 15.92 17.84
N PRO A 24 4.32 16.97 18.33
CA PRO A 24 3.44 16.87 19.50
C PRO A 24 2.27 15.91 19.26
N LEU A 25 1.96 15.08 20.24
CA LEU A 25 0.81 14.18 20.26
C LEU A 25 0.06 14.33 21.57
N LYS A 26 -1.27 14.49 21.50
CA LYS A 26 -2.16 14.54 22.68
C LYS A 26 -3.26 13.51 22.57
N VAL A 27 -3.57 12.85 23.68
CA VAL A 27 -4.66 11.87 23.78
C VAL A 27 -5.73 12.40 24.72
N TYR A 28 -6.94 12.61 24.21
CA TYR A 28 -8.12 12.99 24.96
C TYR A 28 -9.09 11.82 25.06
N GLN A 29 -9.83 11.72 26.17
CA GLN A 29 -10.90 10.74 26.35
C GLN A 29 -12.15 11.41 26.92
N SER A 30 -13.30 11.13 26.32
CA SER A 30 -14.60 11.57 26.84
C SER A 30 -14.91 10.90 28.18
N LEU A 31 -15.31 11.71 29.15
CA LEU A 31 -15.68 11.23 30.49
C LEU A 31 -17.01 10.48 30.50
N THR A 32 -17.92 10.75 29.54
CA THR A 32 -19.23 10.09 29.48
C THR A 32 -19.24 8.87 28.56
N THR A 33 -18.56 8.94 27.42
CA THR A 33 -18.66 7.89 26.37
C THR A 33 -17.44 6.98 26.30
N GLY A 34 -16.30 7.42 26.84
CA GLY A 34 -15.01 6.72 26.69
C GLY A 34 -14.35 6.90 25.32
N PHE A 35 -14.99 7.59 24.37
CA PHE A 35 -14.43 7.87 23.04
C PHE A 35 -13.12 8.64 23.14
N ARG A 36 -12.14 8.22 22.34
CA ARG A 36 -10.80 8.81 22.34
C ARG A 36 -10.58 9.67 21.10
N VAL A 37 -9.85 10.77 21.30
CA VAL A 37 -9.36 11.64 20.23
C VAL A 37 -7.85 11.79 20.40
N ILE A 38 -7.08 11.36 19.40
CA ILE A 38 -5.64 11.56 19.33
C ILE A 38 -5.36 12.68 18.35
N LEU A 39 -4.70 13.74 18.81
CA LEU A 39 -4.31 14.89 17.99
C LEU A 39 -2.80 14.85 17.78
N VAL A 40 -2.37 14.89 16.52
CA VAL A 40 -0.96 14.89 16.13
C VAL A 40 -0.67 16.17 15.34
N ASP A 41 0.19 17.03 15.88
CA ASP A 41 0.47 18.35 15.33
C ASP A 41 1.62 18.29 14.32
N LYS A 42 1.27 18.30 13.03
CA LYS A 42 2.22 18.21 11.92
C LYS A 42 2.04 19.38 10.95
N PRO A 43 3.11 20.10 10.59
CA PRO A 43 3.05 21.15 9.56
C PRO A 43 2.49 20.65 8.22
N GLY A 44 1.53 21.38 7.68
CA GLY A 44 0.79 21.04 6.46
C GLY A 44 -0.47 21.90 6.29
N SER A 45 -1.03 21.91 5.09
CA SER A 45 -2.28 22.61 4.78
C SER A 45 -3.53 21.76 4.99
N CYS A 46 -3.37 20.44 5.08
CA CYS A 46 -4.45 19.49 5.26
C CYS A 46 -4.54 19.03 6.72
N CYS A 47 -5.74 18.62 7.13
CA CYS A 47 -5.98 17.85 8.34
C CYS A 47 -6.57 16.50 7.93
N PHE A 48 -5.87 15.43 8.28
CA PHE A 48 -6.27 14.06 8.00
C PHE A 48 -6.95 13.49 9.24
N GLY A 49 -8.09 12.84 9.05
CA GLY A 49 -8.88 12.24 10.12
C GLY A 49 -9.12 10.78 9.84
N THR A 50 -8.95 9.95 10.86
CA THR A 50 -9.23 8.51 10.81
C THR A 50 -10.02 8.09 12.03
N ILE A 51 -11.24 7.57 11.84
CA ILE A 51 -12.00 6.90 12.90
C ILE A 51 -11.67 5.42 12.83
N VAL A 52 -11.04 4.90 13.88
CA VAL A 52 -10.62 3.51 13.99
C VAL A 52 -11.61 2.76 14.88
N VAL A 53 -12.10 1.62 14.41
CA VAL A 53 -12.93 0.69 15.19
C VAL A 53 -12.22 -0.66 15.22
N PRO A 54 -11.63 -1.08 16.35
CA PRO A 54 -11.11 -2.43 16.50
C PRO A 54 -12.25 -3.45 16.37
N THR A 55 -12.08 -4.40 15.48
CA THR A 55 -13.10 -5.39 15.05
C THR A 55 -12.47 -6.78 14.96
N LEU A 56 -13.25 -7.85 14.96
CA LEU A 56 -12.73 -9.22 14.78
C LEU A 56 -13.67 -10.01 13.87
N CYS A 57 -13.10 -10.83 12.99
CA CYS A 57 -13.81 -11.78 12.16
C CYS A 57 -13.89 -13.15 12.85
N SER A 58 -15.09 -13.71 12.93
CA SER A 58 -15.30 -15.07 13.46
C SER A 58 -15.38 -16.13 12.35
N ASP A 59 -15.66 -15.71 11.12
CA ASP A 59 -15.79 -16.54 9.94
C ASP A 59 -15.42 -15.74 8.67
N ASP A 60 -15.52 -16.40 7.51
CA ASP A 60 -15.16 -15.86 6.20
C ASP A 60 -16.34 -15.11 5.52
N SER A 61 -17.32 -14.62 6.29
CA SER A 61 -18.54 -14.02 5.71
C SER A 61 -18.39 -12.56 5.27
N GLY A 62 -17.27 -11.91 5.58
CA GLY A 62 -17.03 -10.50 5.22
C GLY A 62 -17.83 -9.49 6.05
N LEU A 63 -18.21 -9.83 7.29
CA LEU A 63 -18.97 -8.94 8.18
C LEU A 63 -18.38 -7.53 8.33
N PRO A 64 -17.07 -7.32 8.60
CA PRO A 64 -16.53 -5.97 8.69
C PRO A 64 -16.52 -5.25 7.34
N HIS A 65 -16.11 -5.91 6.26
CA HIS A 65 -16.05 -5.31 4.93
C HIS A 65 -17.45 -4.90 4.42
N THR A 66 -18.45 -5.77 4.58
CA THR A 66 -19.83 -5.45 4.19
C THR A 66 -20.43 -4.31 5.02
N LEU A 67 -20.11 -4.25 6.33
CA LEU A 67 -20.52 -3.14 7.18
C LEU A 67 -19.83 -1.82 6.80
N GLU A 68 -18.56 -1.88 6.41
CA GLU A 68 -17.79 -0.72 5.93
C GLU A 68 -18.54 0.01 4.81
N HIS A 69 -18.99 -0.70 3.78
CA HIS A 69 -19.76 -0.14 2.67
C HIS A 69 -21.10 0.46 3.14
N LEU A 70 -21.82 -0.24 4.02
CA LEU A 70 -23.14 0.17 4.45
C LEU A 70 -23.14 1.43 5.32
N ILE A 71 -22.03 1.72 6.02
CA ILE A 71 -21.87 2.92 6.85
C ILE A 71 -21.94 4.21 6.01
N PHE A 72 -21.49 4.19 4.75
CA PHE A 72 -21.55 5.35 3.86
C PHE A 72 -22.96 5.64 3.33
N CYS A 73 -23.91 4.72 3.48
CA CYS A 73 -25.24 4.88 2.90
C CYS A 73 -26.07 5.97 3.61
N SER A 74 -26.23 5.89 4.94
CA SER A 74 -26.90 6.92 5.75
C SER A 74 -26.83 6.60 7.24
N SER A 75 -27.18 7.58 8.08
CA SER A 75 -27.19 7.46 9.54
C SER A 75 -28.50 7.93 10.17
N LYS A 76 -28.72 7.65 11.45
CA LYS A 76 -29.96 7.99 12.15
C LYS A 76 -30.21 9.49 12.19
N ASN A 77 -29.18 10.31 12.40
CA ASN A 77 -29.34 11.76 12.43
C ASN A 77 -29.22 12.39 11.03
N TYR A 78 -28.66 11.66 10.07
CA TYR A 78 -28.52 12.07 8.67
C TYR A 78 -29.03 10.96 7.72
N PRO A 79 -30.37 10.76 7.63
CA PRO A 79 -30.98 9.58 6.98
C PRO A 79 -30.96 9.64 5.45
N ASN A 80 -30.63 10.79 4.87
CA ASN A 80 -30.62 10.99 3.42
C ASN A 80 -29.29 10.54 2.82
N ARG A 81 -29.35 9.61 1.86
CA ARG A 81 -28.17 9.06 1.19
C ARG A 81 -27.42 10.16 0.45
N GLY A 82 -26.10 10.21 0.65
CA GLY A 82 -25.18 11.23 0.14
C GLY A 82 -24.96 12.43 1.08
N TYR A 83 -25.61 12.50 2.25
CA TYR A 83 -25.43 13.63 3.17
C TYR A 83 -23.98 13.76 3.64
N LEU A 84 -23.34 12.63 4.01
CA LEU A 84 -21.94 12.60 4.40
C LEU A 84 -21.03 13.17 3.32
N GLU A 85 -21.29 12.83 2.05
CA GLU A 85 -20.50 13.32 0.92
C GLU A 85 -20.74 14.82 0.66
N ALA A 86 -21.98 15.28 0.75
CA ALA A 86 -22.27 16.71 0.68
C ALA A 86 -21.59 17.49 1.82
N CYS A 87 -21.56 16.92 3.03
CA CYS A 87 -20.88 17.46 4.19
C CYS A 87 -19.35 17.49 4.00
N SER A 88 -18.76 16.42 3.48
CA SER A 88 -17.32 16.32 3.22
C SER A 88 -16.88 17.41 2.23
N VAL A 89 -17.59 17.57 1.10
CA VAL A 89 -17.33 18.61 0.11
C VAL A 89 -17.52 20.01 0.71
N ARG A 90 -18.57 20.23 1.51
CA ARG A 90 -18.81 21.50 2.22
C ARG A 90 -17.66 21.87 3.17
N CYS A 91 -17.02 20.85 3.75
CA CYS A 91 -15.87 20.97 4.64
C CYS A 91 -14.53 21.00 3.91
N LEU A 92 -14.52 21.22 2.59
CA LEU A 92 -13.32 21.27 1.74
C LEU A 92 -12.53 19.94 1.76
N SER A 93 -13.25 18.83 1.75
CA SER A 93 -12.72 17.48 1.54
C SER A 93 -12.89 17.04 0.08
N ASN A 94 -12.03 16.11 -0.36
CA ASN A 94 -12.18 15.38 -1.63
C ASN A 94 -13.03 14.09 -1.48
N GLY A 95 -13.89 14.04 -0.47
CA GLY A 95 -14.71 12.86 -0.16
C GLY A 95 -14.31 12.17 1.14
N THR A 96 -14.90 11.00 1.34
CA THR A 96 -14.59 10.08 2.46
C THR A 96 -14.16 8.73 1.90
N ASN A 97 -13.40 7.97 2.67
CA ASN A 97 -12.98 6.63 2.27
C ASN A 97 -12.89 5.71 3.50
N ALA A 98 -12.71 4.42 3.32
CA ALA A 98 -12.43 3.48 4.39
C ALA A 98 -11.58 2.31 3.89
N TRP A 99 -11.16 1.49 4.84
CA TRP A 99 -10.56 0.19 4.57
C TRP A 99 -10.77 -0.73 5.78
N THR A 100 -10.84 -2.02 5.49
CA THR A 100 -11.01 -3.10 6.46
C THR A 100 -9.74 -3.95 6.50
N ASP A 101 -9.18 -4.11 7.70
CA ASP A 101 -8.12 -5.07 7.99
C ASP A 101 -8.70 -6.24 8.80
N ASN A 102 -7.82 -7.16 9.18
CA ASN A 102 -8.17 -8.36 9.93
C ASN A 102 -8.67 -8.06 11.35
N ASP A 103 -8.28 -6.94 11.96
CA ASP A 103 -8.52 -6.65 13.38
C ASP A 103 -9.07 -5.23 13.66
N HIS A 104 -9.37 -4.48 12.61
CA HIS A 104 -10.00 -3.18 12.69
C HIS A 104 -10.59 -2.74 11.34
N THR A 105 -11.48 -1.76 11.41
CA THR A 105 -11.94 -1.00 10.24
C THR A 105 -11.65 0.49 10.47
N ALA A 106 -11.09 1.16 9.46
CA ALA A 106 -10.67 2.55 9.54
C ALA A 106 -11.42 3.41 8.52
N TYR A 107 -12.04 4.49 8.99
CA TYR A 107 -12.82 5.42 8.17
C TYR A 107 -12.07 6.75 8.07
N THR A 108 -11.74 7.19 6.85
CA THR A 108 -10.82 8.29 6.58
C THR A 108 -11.49 9.47 5.89
N ILE A 109 -11.03 10.68 6.23
CA ILE A 109 -11.43 11.95 5.60
C ILE A 109 -10.23 12.90 5.65
N SER A 110 -10.06 13.73 4.61
CA SER A 110 -9.00 14.74 4.57
C SER A 110 -9.57 16.09 4.19
N THR A 111 -9.41 17.09 5.06
CA THR A 111 -9.97 18.44 4.86
C THR A 111 -8.85 19.46 4.71
N ALA A 112 -9.14 20.57 4.03
CA ALA A 112 -8.29 21.76 4.10
C ALA A 112 -8.35 22.36 5.53
N GLY A 113 -7.26 22.26 6.28
CA GLY A 113 -7.17 22.70 7.68
C GLY A 113 -8.06 21.93 8.67
N TYR A 114 -7.92 22.24 9.95
CA TYR A 114 -8.63 21.54 11.03
C TYR A 114 -10.10 21.97 11.18
N GLU A 115 -10.50 23.15 10.67
CA GLU A 115 -11.87 23.64 10.83
C GLU A 115 -12.87 22.77 10.05
N GLY A 116 -12.53 22.39 8.81
CA GLY A 116 -13.32 21.42 8.05
C GLY A 116 -13.46 20.10 8.79
N MET A 117 -12.35 19.61 9.35
CA MET A 117 -12.34 18.39 10.17
C MET A 117 -13.27 18.53 11.39
N ALA A 118 -13.24 19.66 12.09
CA ALA A 118 -14.08 19.90 13.26
C ALA A 118 -15.58 19.81 12.95
N TYR A 119 -15.98 20.23 11.75
CA TYR A 119 -17.37 20.20 11.33
C TYR A 119 -17.79 18.86 10.69
N ALA A 120 -16.88 18.21 9.95
CA ALA A 120 -17.18 16.94 9.29
C ALA A 120 -17.15 15.75 10.25
N LEU A 121 -16.23 15.75 11.23
CA LEU A 121 -16.01 14.62 12.14
C LEU A 121 -17.26 14.18 12.91
N PRO A 122 -18.10 15.09 13.47
CA PRO A 122 -19.36 14.69 14.10
C PRO A 122 -20.33 13.97 13.17
N VAL A 123 -20.45 14.41 11.92
CA VAL A 123 -21.33 13.80 10.91
C VAL A 123 -20.79 12.43 10.50
N PHE A 124 -19.48 12.32 10.29
CA PHE A 124 -18.85 11.07 9.94
C PHE A 124 -18.94 10.04 11.07
N LEU A 125 -18.73 10.48 12.32
CA LEU A 125 -18.88 9.63 13.48
C LEU A 125 -20.33 9.14 13.68
N ASP A 126 -21.34 9.93 13.32
CA ASP A 126 -22.73 9.43 13.33
C ASP A 126 -22.97 8.34 12.29
N HIS A 127 -22.32 8.39 11.13
CA HIS A 127 -22.39 7.30 10.15
C HIS A 127 -21.74 6.03 10.68
N VAL A 128 -20.62 6.14 11.38
CA VAL A 128 -19.93 4.98 11.97
C VAL A 128 -20.72 4.38 13.15
N ILE A 129 -21.22 5.22 14.06
CA ILE A 129 -21.83 4.78 15.33
C ILE A 129 -23.34 4.55 15.23
N ASN A 130 -24.03 5.29 14.37
CA ASN A 130 -25.48 5.24 14.23
C ASN A 130 -25.91 5.06 12.76
N PRO A 131 -25.37 4.09 11.99
CA PRO A 131 -25.84 3.84 10.64
C PRO A 131 -27.30 3.38 10.64
N THR A 132 -28.00 3.59 9.53
CA THR A 132 -29.39 3.12 9.36
C THR A 132 -29.47 1.63 9.03
N LEU A 133 -28.52 1.13 8.22
CA LEU A 133 -28.42 -0.26 7.77
C LEU A 133 -29.74 -0.80 7.19
N HIS A 134 -30.36 -0.08 6.26
CA HIS A 134 -31.62 -0.53 5.65
C HIS A 134 -31.40 -1.79 4.79
N ASP A 135 -32.42 -2.66 4.72
CA ASP A 135 -32.34 -3.88 3.89
C ASP A 135 -32.15 -3.57 2.40
N ARG A 136 -32.66 -2.42 1.93
CA ARG A 136 -32.43 -1.96 0.56
C ARG A 136 -30.97 -1.61 0.27
N ASP A 137 -30.21 -1.13 1.25
CA ASP A 137 -28.79 -0.79 1.09
C ASP A 137 -27.98 -2.09 1.02
N PHE A 138 -28.32 -3.10 1.84
CA PHE A 138 -27.75 -4.45 1.76
C PHE A 138 -27.89 -5.06 0.37
N VAL A 139 -29.07 -4.95 -0.26
CA VAL A 139 -29.31 -5.51 -1.59
C VAL A 139 -28.34 -4.95 -2.63
N THR A 140 -28.09 -3.64 -2.64
CA THR A 140 -27.21 -3.05 -3.66
C THR A 140 -25.72 -3.19 -3.30
N GLU A 141 -25.35 -2.94 -2.05
CA GLU A 141 -23.94 -2.90 -1.64
C GLU A 141 -23.36 -4.30 -1.39
N VAL A 142 -24.13 -5.22 -0.82
CA VAL A 142 -23.59 -6.51 -0.35
C VAL A 142 -23.89 -7.62 -1.34
N TYR A 143 -25.15 -8.02 -1.47
CA TYR A 143 -25.53 -9.19 -2.24
C TYR A 143 -27.00 -9.21 -2.66
N HIS A 144 -27.24 -9.57 -3.92
CA HIS A 144 -28.55 -9.92 -4.46
C HIS A 144 -28.44 -10.85 -5.67
N ILE A 145 -29.57 -11.42 -6.08
CA ILE A 145 -29.75 -12.08 -7.37
C ILE A 145 -30.53 -11.11 -8.27
N ASP A 146 -30.10 -10.90 -9.51
CA ASP A 146 -30.81 -10.04 -10.46
C ASP A 146 -31.89 -10.77 -11.27
N GLY A 147 -32.60 -10.04 -12.14
CA GLY A 147 -33.65 -10.58 -13.00
C GLY A 147 -33.18 -11.64 -14.01
N GLU A 148 -31.87 -11.76 -14.24
CA GLU A 148 -31.28 -12.78 -15.12
C GLU A 148 -30.73 -13.98 -14.32
N GLY A 149 -30.96 -14.01 -13.00
CA GLY A 149 -30.46 -15.05 -12.10
C GLY A 149 -28.97 -14.92 -11.76
N LYS A 150 -28.34 -13.77 -12.04
CA LYS A 150 -26.92 -13.53 -11.72
C LYS A 150 -26.77 -13.04 -10.29
N GLN A 151 -25.73 -13.53 -9.62
CA GLN A 151 -25.32 -13.05 -8.31
C GLN A 151 -24.54 -11.73 -8.46
N LYS A 152 -24.96 -10.69 -7.73
CA LYS A 152 -24.42 -9.32 -7.81
C LYS A 152 -24.41 -8.64 -6.44
N GLY A 153 -23.78 -7.48 -6.38
CA GLY A 153 -23.56 -6.66 -5.19
C GLY A 153 -22.19 -6.01 -5.30
N VAL A 154 -22.00 -4.80 -4.74
CA VAL A 154 -20.70 -4.11 -4.84
C VAL A 154 -19.60 -4.96 -4.21
N VAL A 155 -19.76 -5.34 -2.93
CA VAL A 155 -18.80 -6.16 -2.18
C VAL A 155 -18.67 -7.56 -2.79
N PHE A 156 -19.78 -8.21 -3.15
CA PHE A 156 -19.71 -9.53 -3.78
C PHE A 156 -18.91 -9.48 -5.09
N SER A 157 -19.11 -8.46 -5.94
CA SER A 157 -18.41 -8.34 -7.22
C SER A 157 -16.93 -8.01 -7.04
N GLU A 158 -16.58 -7.23 -6.01
CA GLU A 158 -15.19 -7.00 -5.63
C GLU A 158 -14.52 -8.32 -5.25
N MET A 159 -15.12 -9.09 -4.34
CA MET A 159 -14.54 -10.34 -3.87
C MET A 159 -14.49 -11.42 -4.95
N VAL A 160 -15.42 -11.41 -5.92
CA VAL A 160 -15.36 -12.26 -7.13
C VAL A 160 -14.06 -12.05 -7.93
N SER A 161 -13.51 -10.83 -7.93
CA SER A 161 -12.28 -10.48 -8.64
C SER A 161 -11.00 -10.74 -7.83
N ARG A 162 -11.12 -10.75 -6.49
CA ARG A 162 -9.99 -10.84 -5.56
C ARG A 162 -9.76 -12.23 -4.99
N GLU A 163 -10.82 -12.98 -4.66
CA GLU A 163 -10.71 -14.21 -3.86
C GLU A 163 -9.88 -15.33 -4.53
N THR A 164 -9.65 -15.23 -5.84
CA THR A 164 -8.84 -16.16 -6.64
C THR A 164 -7.55 -15.53 -7.17
N SER A 165 -7.22 -14.28 -6.81
CA SER A 165 -5.95 -13.67 -7.19
C SER A 165 -4.78 -14.42 -6.55
N GLN A 166 -3.63 -14.45 -7.22
CA GLN A 166 -2.42 -15.11 -6.72
C GLN A 166 -2.00 -14.56 -5.34
N GLU A 167 -2.02 -13.24 -5.18
CA GLU A 167 -1.61 -12.56 -3.96
C GLU A 167 -2.57 -12.83 -2.79
N ASP A 168 -3.88 -12.65 -3.00
CA ASP A 168 -4.88 -12.87 -1.94
C ASP A 168 -4.92 -14.36 -1.52
N LEU A 169 -4.77 -15.30 -2.48
CA LEU A 169 -4.67 -16.73 -2.17
C LEU A 169 -3.44 -17.04 -1.33
N LEU A 170 -2.27 -16.57 -1.76
CA LEU A 170 -1.02 -16.84 -1.05
C LEU A 170 -1.08 -16.29 0.38
N TYR A 171 -1.43 -15.01 0.54
CA TYR A 171 -1.56 -14.35 1.84
C TYR A 171 -2.54 -15.08 2.75
N ARG A 172 -3.75 -15.37 2.26
CA ARG A 172 -4.80 -16.06 3.02
C ARG A 172 -4.35 -17.44 3.48
N TYR A 173 -3.74 -18.24 2.62
CA TYR A 173 -3.29 -19.59 3.01
C TYR A 173 -2.06 -19.56 3.93
N LEU A 174 -1.14 -18.60 3.78
CA LEU A 174 -0.02 -18.43 4.71
C LEU A 174 -0.54 -18.15 6.12
N ASN A 175 -1.48 -17.21 6.23
CA ASN A 175 -2.09 -16.80 7.48
C ASN A 175 -3.00 -17.86 8.08
N LYS A 176 -3.82 -18.55 7.27
CA LYS A 176 -4.64 -19.67 7.74
C LYS A 176 -3.78 -20.81 8.31
N ARG A 177 -2.62 -21.08 7.72
CA ARG A 177 -1.67 -22.09 8.20
C ARG A 177 -0.86 -21.65 9.41
N LEU A 178 -0.58 -20.34 9.51
CA LEU A 178 0.05 -19.75 10.69
C LEU A 178 -0.90 -19.76 11.88
N TYR A 179 -2.09 -19.16 11.76
CA TYR A 179 -3.05 -18.95 12.85
C TYR A 179 -4.10 -20.05 13.03
N ARG A 180 -4.16 -21.05 12.15
CA ARG A 180 -4.90 -22.32 12.31
C ARG A 180 -6.38 -22.20 12.70
N ASP A 181 -7.11 -21.28 12.08
CA ASP A 181 -8.52 -21.02 12.38
C ASP A 181 -8.80 -20.59 13.84
N THR A 182 -7.77 -20.17 14.59
CA THR A 182 -7.89 -19.80 16.02
C THR A 182 -8.13 -18.32 16.25
N THR A 183 -7.77 -17.46 15.30
CA THR A 183 -7.87 -15.98 15.42
C THR A 183 -8.48 -15.35 14.18
N THR A 184 -8.88 -14.08 14.27
CA THR A 184 -9.35 -13.28 13.11
C THR A 184 -8.39 -13.34 11.92
N TYR A 185 -7.07 -13.32 12.16
CA TYR A 185 -6.03 -13.38 11.12
C TYR A 185 -5.99 -14.69 10.32
N SER A 186 -6.81 -15.70 10.65
CA SER A 186 -6.95 -16.90 9.82
C SER A 186 -8.17 -16.87 8.89
N LYS A 187 -8.97 -15.80 8.98
CA LYS A 187 -10.23 -15.61 8.27
C LYS A 187 -10.05 -14.64 7.12
N GLU A 188 -10.93 -14.76 6.13
CA GLU A 188 -11.06 -13.79 5.05
C GLU A 188 -12.04 -12.68 5.48
N CYS A 189 -11.50 -11.61 6.06
CA CYS A 189 -12.30 -10.47 6.54
C CYS A 189 -12.93 -9.65 5.41
N GLY A 190 -12.41 -9.74 4.17
CA GLY A 190 -13.07 -9.22 2.97
C GLY A 190 -14.32 -10.03 2.59
N GLY A 191 -14.36 -11.31 2.97
CA GLY A 191 -15.44 -12.26 2.75
C GLY A 191 -15.25 -13.15 1.52
N LEU A 192 -15.55 -14.44 1.66
CA LEU A 192 -15.59 -15.37 0.53
C LEU A 192 -16.95 -15.32 -0.14
N THR A 193 -16.97 -15.37 -1.47
CA THR A 193 -18.22 -15.23 -2.24
C THR A 193 -19.30 -16.23 -1.82
N PRO A 194 -19.01 -17.51 -1.47
CA PRO A 194 -20.03 -18.44 -1.00
C PRO A 194 -20.63 -18.07 0.36
N ASP A 195 -19.92 -17.34 1.21
CA ASP A 195 -20.36 -16.97 2.55
C ASP A 195 -21.03 -15.58 2.57
N ILE A 196 -20.56 -14.65 1.73
CA ILE A 196 -21.27 -13.40 1.43
C ILE A 196 -22.67 -13.71 0.88
N ALA A 197 -22.81 -14.69 -0.03
CA ALA A 197 -24.10 -15.08 -0.59
C ALA A 197 -25.11 -15.63 0.44
N LYS A 198 -24.65 -16.04 1.63
CA LYS A 198 -25.49 -16.52 2.75
C LYS A 198 -25.69 -15.46 3.83
N LEU A 199 -25.04 -14.31 3.71
CA LEU A 199 -25.07 -13.26 4.71
C LEU A 199 -26.46 -12.61 4.76
N THR A 200 -26.83 -12.09 5.93
CA THR A 200 -28.08 -11.34 6.12
C THR A 200 -27.78 -10.00 6.76
N ASN A 201 -28.60 -8.99 6.44
CA ASN A 201 -28.46 -7.66 7.03
C ASN A 201 -28.60 -7.70 8.57
N GLU A 202 -29.39 -8.62 9.13
CA GLU A 202 -29.49 -8.81 10.58
C GLU A 202 -28.16 -9.26 11.21
N ARG A 203 -27.37 -10.11 10.54
CA ARG A 203 -26.02 -10.46 11.03
C ARG A 203 -25.11 -9.23 11.05
N ILE A 204 -25.20 -8.38 10.03
CA ILE A 204 -24.43 -7.13 9.95
C ILE A 204 -24.85 -6.15 11.06
N LYS A 205 -26.16 -5.98 11.31
CA LYS A 205 -26.66 -5.14 12.41
C LYS A 205 -26.19 -5.66 13.78
N ASN A 206 -26.20 -6.97 13.98
CA ASN A 206 -25.69 -7.58 15.21
C ASN A 206 -24.18 -7.32 15.38
N TYR A 207 -23.41 -7.50 14.30
CA TYR A 207 -21.98 -7.22 14.29
C TYR A 207 -21.67 -5.74 14.59
N HIS A 208 -22.42 -4.81 13.97
CA HIS A 208 -22.33 -3.39 14.28
C HIS A 208 -22.58 -3.13 15.77
N SER A 209 -23.64 -3.71 16.35
CA SER A 209 -23.97 -3.53 17.77
C SER A 209 -22.90 -4.07 18.73
N GLU A 210 -22.10 -5.04 18.30
CA GLU A 210 -21.03 -5.65 19.08
C GLU A 210 -19.77 -4.78 19.13
N PHE A 211 -19.33 -4.24 17.99
CA PHE A 211 -18.05 -3.55 17.88
C PHE A 211 -18.14 -2.02 17.78
N TYR A 212 -19.19 -1.48 17.17
CA TYR A 212 -19.26 -0.06 16.78
C TYR A 212 -19.88 0.80 17.89
N THR A 213 -19.14 0.91 19.00
CA THR A 213 -19.50 1.77 20.13
C THR A 213 -18.49 2.88 20.31
N LEU A 214 -18.93 4.03 20.83
CA LEU A 214 -18.03 5.15 21.14
C LEU A 214 -16.85 4.75 22.04
N LYS A 215 -17.05 3.82 22.99
CA LYS A 215 -15.98 3.34 23.88
C LYS A 215 -14.91 2.53 23.14
N ASN A 216 -15.29 1.81 22.07
CA ASN A 216 -14.36 1.03 21.24
C ASN A 216 -13.69 1.88 20.15
N SER A 217 -14.31 2.98 19.74
CA SER A 217 -13.82 3.80 18.63
C SER A 217 -12.84 4.89 19.08
N THR A 218 -11.91 5.25 18.19
CA THR A 218 -10.95 6.34 18.41
C THR A 218 -10.78 7.16 17.14
N ALA A 219 -10.80 8.49 17.25
CA ALA A 219 -10.42 9.38 16.15
C ALA A 219 -8.94 9.77 16.26
N ILE A 220 -8.18 9.57 15.18
CA ILE A 220 -6.81 10.06 15.01
C ILE A 220 -6.86 11.24 14.04
N LEU A 221 -6.43 12.43 14.48
CA LEU A 221 -6.38 13.63 13.66
C LEU A 221 -4.93 14.10 13.51
N VAL A 222 -4.47 14.24 12.27
CA VAL A 222 -3.11 14.67 11.92
C VAL A 222 -3.18 15.95 11.10
N GLY A 223 -2.63 17.03 11.62
CA GLY A 223 -2.71 18.33 10.95
C GLY A 223 -2.00 19.44 11.71
N ASN A 224 -1.87 20.60 11.08
CA ASN A 224 -1.09 21.70 11.64
C ASN A 224 -1.94 22.61 12.53
N ASN A 225 -1.41 22.95 13.72
CA ASN A 225 -2.03 23.90 14.66
C ASN A 225 -3.50 23.58 14.96
N ILE A 226 -3.81 22.30 15.19
CA ILE A 226 -5.19 21.87 15.48
C ILE A 226 -5.70 22.62 16.72
N ASN A 227 -6.91 23.20 16.62
CA ASN A 227 -7.60 23.75 17.77
C ASN A 227 -8.35 22.65 18.52
N ASP A 228 -7.69 22.07 19.53
CA ASP A 228 -8.25 21.01 20.40
C ASP A 228 -9.64 21.39 20.92
N SER A 229 -9.85 22.62 21.38
CA SER A 229 -11.12 23.05 21.98
C SER A 229 -12.26 23.01 20.98
N LEU A 230 -12.05 23.47 19.75
CA LEU A 230 -13.09 23.46 18.71
C LEU A 230 -13.49 22.01 18.35
N ILE A 231 -12.51 21.14 18.10
CA ILE A 231 -12.75 19.73 17.76
C ILE A 231 -13.58 19.05 18.85
N LEU A 232 -13.12 19.19 20.10
CA LEU A 232 -13.75 18.54 21.25
C LEU A 232 -15.14 19.13 21.55
N GLU A 233 -15.34 20.44 21.35
CA GLU A 233 -16.64 21.09 21.46
C GLU A 233 -17.65 20.57 20.43
N GLN A 234 -17.24 20.47 19.16
CA GLN A 234 -18.12 19.99 18.09
C GLN A 234 -18.55 18.53 18.32
N LEU A 235 -17.61 17.69 18.78
CA LEU A 235 -17.91 16.31 19.18
C LEU A 235 -18.87 16.23 20.38
N ASP A 236 -18.59 16.94 21.46
CA ASP A 236 -19.42 16.91 22.69
C ASP A 236 -20.85 17.43 22.43
N ASN A 237 -20.99 18.41 21.53
CA ASN A 237 -22.28 18.96 21.14
C ASN A 237 -23.04 18.12 20.11
N SER A 238 -22.41 17.10 19.52
CA SER A 238 -23.01 16.28 18.46
C SER A 238 -24.21 15.46 18.96
N PRO A 239 -25.18 15.13 18.08
CA PRO A 239 -26.28 14.22 18.41
C PRO A 239 -25.77 12.86 18.91
N THR A 240 -24.71 12.34 18.29
CA THR A 240 -24.06 11.06 18.66
C THR A 240 -23.68 11.05 20.14
N PHE A 241 -22.99 12.08 20.63
CA PHE A 241 -22.58 12.18 22.04
C PHE A 241 -23.76 12.42 22.99
N LYS A 242 -24.74 13.22 22.57
CA LYS A 242 -25.93 13.55 23.40
C LYS A 242 -26.90 12.39 23.59
N THR A 243 -26.97 11.48 22.62
CA THR A 243 -27.93 10.37 22.62
C THR A 243 -27.32 9.03 23.07
N SER A 244 -25.99 8.94 23.12
CA SER A 244 -25.28 7.77 23.62
C SER A 244 -25.52 7.61 25.12
N GLY A 245 -26.40 6.68 25.50
CA GLY A 245 -26.54 6.24 26.89
C GLY A 245 -25.22 5.69 27.42
N ASN A 246 -25.04 5.73 28.76
CA ASN A 246 -23.84 5.24 29.45
C ASN A 246 -23.34 3.94 28.83
N SER A 247 -22.06 3.94 28.46
CA SER A 247 -21.35 2.88 27.74
C SER A 247 -21.85 1.50 28.14
N ILE A 248 -22.29 0.70 27.17
CA ILE A 248 -22.32 -0.75 27.35
C ILE A 248 -20.90 -1.10 27.79
N ASP A 249 -20.77 -1.72 28.96
CA ASP A 249 -19.50 -2.25 29.38
C ASP A 249 -19.20 -3.36 28.39
N LEU A 250 -18.44 -3.02 27.35
CA LEU A 250 -17.94 -3.98 26.41
C LEU A 250 -17.25 -5.03 27.26
N LYS A 251 -17.83 -6.23 27.33
CA LYS A 251 -17.08 -7.38 27.82
C LYS A 251 -15.72 -7.30 27.10
N HIS A 252 -14.62 -7.43 27.84
CA HIS A 252 -13.33 -7.68 27.19
C HIS A 252 -13.62 -8.79 26.18
N ALA A 253 -13.50 -8.44 24.89
CA ALA A 253 -13.81 -9.36 23.81
C ALA A 253 -12.83 -10.53 23.94
N GLN A 254 -13.26 -11.72 23.52
CA GLN A 254 -12.50 -12.98 23.52
C GLN A 254 -10.99 -12.73 23.62
N GLU A 255 -10.37 -13.16 24.72
CA GLU A 255 -8.90 -13.15 24.83
C GLU A 255 -8.33 -13.66 23.51
N PHE A 256 -7.42 -12.90 22.90
CA PHE A 256 -6.68 -13.39 21.74
C PHE A 256 -6.08 -14.74 22.16
N PRO A 257 -6.52 -15.87 21.60
CA PRO A 257 -6.00 -17.16 22.03
C PRO A 257 -4.49 -17.13 21.78
N ASP A 258 -3.70 -17.35 22.84
CA ASP A 258 -2.24 -17.27 22.73
C ASP A 258 -1.78 -18.24 21.64
N PRO A 259 -1.26 -17.74 20.50
CA PRO A 259 -0.91 -18.62 19.39
C PRO A 259 0.25 -19.57 19.76
N LYS A 260 0.92 -19.36 20.90
CA LYS A 260 1.92 -20.32 21.44
C LYS A 260 1.33 -21.69 21.72
N ILE A 261 0.00 -21.80 21.85
CA ILE A 261 -0.69 -23.06 22.12
C ILE A 261 -0.76 -23.95 20.86
N SER A 262 -0.68 -23.37 19.65
CA SER A 262 -0.74 -24.12 18.39
C SER A 262 0.42 -23.74 17.46
N PRO A 263 1.43 -24.60 17.25
CA PRO A 263 2.48 -24.32 16.27
C PRO A 263 1.89 -24.23 14.85
N PRO A 264 2.54 -23.48 13.93
CA PRO A 264 2.10 -23.35 12.55
C PRO A 264 2.15 -24.71 11.83
N LEU A 265 1.36 -24.84 10.76
CA LEU A 265 1.41 -26.00 9.88
C LEU A 265 2.60 -25.87 8.92
N THR A 266 3.62 -26.72 9.10
CA THR A 266 4.94 -26.57 8.46
C THR A 266 5.12 -27.31 7.15
N GLU A 267 4.25 -28.28 6.86
CA GLU A 267 4.25 -28.98 5.59
C GLU A 267 3.94 -28.02 4.43
N PRO A 268 4.59 -28.15 3.26
CA PRO A 268 4.26 -27.35 2.08
C PRO A 268 2.78 -27.51 1.69
N PHE A 269 2.13 -26.41 1.34
CA PHE A 269 0.76 -26.42 0.85
C PHE A 269 0.66 -25.74 -0.51
N THR A 270 0.18 -26.47 -1.51
CA THR A 270 -0.02 -25.94 -2.86
C THR A 270 -1.43 -25.39 -3.01
N VAL A 271 -1.53 -24.16 -3.51
CA VAL A 271 -2.77 -23.52 -3.93
C VAL A 271 -2.68 -23.15 -5.41
N ASN A 272 -3.75 -23.42 -6.15
CA ASN A 272 -3.82 -23.06 -7.57
C ASN A 272 -4.53 -21.73 -7.74
N PHE A 273 -4.04 -20.89 -8.66
CA PHE A 273 -4.69 -19.64 -9.05
C PHE A 273 -4.91 -19.60 -10.58
N PRO A 274 -5.93 -18.89 -11.08
CA PRO A 274 -6.15 -18.72 -12.52
C PRO A 274 -4.98 -17.94 -13.13
N ALA A 275 -4.38 -18.49 -14.18
CA ALA A 275 -3.31 -17.83 -14.94
C ALA A 275 -3.77 -17.58 -16.38
N ASP A 276 -3.14 -16.62 -17.05
CA ASP A 276 -3.27 -16.42 -18.48
C ASP A 276 -2.60 -17.60 -19.24
N ASP A 277 -2.83 -17.69 -20.55
CA ASP A 277 -2.54 -18.87 -21.39
C ASP A 277 -1.11 -19.44 -21.32
N ASP A 278 -0.11 -18.67 -20.87
CA ASP A 278 1.28 -19.13 -20.77
C ASP A 278 1.63 -19.82 -19.43
N GLY A 279 0.82 -19.61 -18.37
CA GLY A 279 0.88 -20.36 -17.11
C GLY A 279 2.27 -20.48 -16.47
N SER A 280 3.17 -19.55 -16.75
CA SER A 280 4.62 -19.76 -16.68
C SER A 280 5.27 -19.33 -15.36
N ILE A 281 4.51 -18.66 -14.48
CA ILE A 281 5.00 -18.07 -13.24
C ILE A 281 4.07 -18.31 -12.05
N GLY A 282 4.64 -18.49 -10.86
CA GLY A 282 3.92 -18.59 -9.59
C GLY A 282 4.59 -17.81 -8.46
N SER A 283 4.19 -18.09 -7.22
CA SER A 283 4.79 -17.50 -6.01
C SER A 283 5.04 -18.55 -4.93
N ILE A 284 6.05 -18.31 -4.10
CA ILE A 284 6.37 -19.14 -2.94
C ILE A 284 6.48 -18.22 -1.72
N GLY A 285 5.77 -18.57 -0.65
CA GLY A 285 5.72 -17.77 0.56
C GLY A 285 6.05 -18.55 1.82
N PHE A 286 6.65 -17.86 2.78
CA PHE A 286 6.96 -18.35 4.11
C PHE A 286 6.42 -17.39 5.16
N ASN A 287 5.86 -17.90 6.24
CA ASN A 287 5.33 -17.05 7.32
C ASN A 287 5.63 -17.64 8.71
N TRP A 288 6.20 -16.82 9.59
CA TRP A 288 6.55 -17.17 10.97
C TRP A 288 5.74 -16.35 11.96
N TYR A 289 5.55 -16.91 13.16
CA TYR A 289 5.17 -16.09 14.29
C TYR A 289 6.34 -15.18 14.68
N GLY A 290 6.09 -13.89 14.79
CA GLY A 290 7.01 -12.91 15.33
C GLY A 290 6.82 -12.63 16.83
N PRO A 291 7.56 -11.62 17.33
CA PRO A 291 7.41 -11.10 18.68
C PRO A 291 5.99 -10.57 18.94
N TYR A 292 5.64 -10.37 20.22
CA TYR A 292 4.40 -9.67 20.55
C TYR A 292 4.53 -8.19 20.21
N HIS A 293 3.40 -7.53 19.94
CA HIS A 293 3.38 -6.13 19.53
C HIS A 293 4.08 -5.17 20.52
N ASN A 294 4.15 -5.50 21.81
CA ASN A 294 4.80 -4.69 22.82
C ASN A 294 6.34 -4.83 22.85
N ASP A 295 6.90 -5.85 22.20
CA ASP A 295 8.34 -6.01 22.01
C ASP A 295 8.80 -5.24 20.77
N LEU A 296 8.78 -3.91 20.88
CA LEU A 296 9.14 -3.01 19.78
C LEU A 296 10.60 -3.18 19.34
N GLU A 297 11.52 -3.52 20.26
CA GLU A 297 12.94 -3.72 19.94
C GLU A 297 13.15 -4.92 19.03
N ALA A 298 12.55 -6.08 19.37
CA ALA A 298 12.64 -7.26 18.53
C ALA A 298 11.95 -7.06 17.18
N ARG A 299 10.78 -6.41 17.13
CA ARG A 299 10.07 -6.14 15.86
C ARG A 299 10.85 -5.23 14.93
N LEU A 300 11.34 -4.08 15.42
CA LEU A 300 12.16 -3.18 14.62
C LEU A 300 13.48 -3.85 14.21
N GLY A 301 14.07 -4.67 15.10
CA GLY A 301 15.23 -5.50 14.76
C GLY A 301 14.92 -6.46 13.61
N LEU A 302 13.77 -7.14 13.63
CA LEU A 302 13.40 -8.05 12.55
C LEU A 302 13.12 -7.32 11.23
N SER A 303 12.46 -6.16 11.27
CA SER A 303 12.28 -5.32 10.08
C SER A 303 13.62 -4.90 9.48
N LEU A 304 14.58 -4.44 10.29
CA LEU A 304 15.91 -4.06 9.83
C LEU A 304 16.70 -5.25 9.27
N LEU A 305 16.60 -6.42 9.91
CA LEU A 305 17.28 -7.63 9.46
C LEU A 305 16.69 -8.15 8.15
N LEU A 306 15.36 -8.21 8.03
CA LEU A 306 14.68 -8.61 6.79
C LEU A 306 14.98 -7.62 5.66
N ASN A 307 14.99 -6.32 5.95
CA ASN A 307 15.43 -5.30 4.99
C ASN A 307 16.85 -5.59 4.48
N TYR A 308 17.81 -5.81 5.37
CA TYR A 308 19.18 -6.19 4.98
C TYR A 308 19.22 -7.45 4.10
N LEU A 309 18.32 -8.41 4.32
CA LEU A 309 18.29 -9.68 3.58
C LEU A 309 17.68 -9.55 2.18
N THR A 310 16.74 -8.62 1.95
CA THR A 310 15.93 -8.58 0.71
C THR A 310 15.98 -7.26 -0.08
N TYR A 311 16.45 -6.16 0.50
CA TYR A 311 16.16 -4.81 0.01
C TYR A 311 16.63 -4.51 -1.42
N ASP A 312 17.85 -4.91 -1.79
CA ASP A 312 18.41 -4.59 -3.11
C ASP A 312 19.32 -5.68 -3.68
N VAL A 313 19.81 -5.48 -4.90
CA VAL A 313 20.71 -6.42 -5.61
C VAL A 313 21.99 -6.78 -4.84
N SER A 314 22.37 -6.03 -3.80
CA SER A 314 23.50 -6.36 -2.93
C SER A 314 23.11 -7.24 -1.74
N SER A 315 21.81 -7.35 -1.46
CA SER A 315 21.25 -8.11 -0.35
C SER A 315 21.35 -9.62 -0.58
N PRO A 316 21.62 -10.43 0.45
CA PRO A 316 21.89 -11.87 0.30
C PRO A 316 20.83 -12.67 -0.45
N LEU A 317 19.53 -12.43 -0.21
CA LEU A 317 18.47 -13.18 -0.88
C LEU A 317 18.28 -12.74 -2.34
N GLN A 318 18.49 -11.45 -2.62
CA GLN A 318 18.48 -10.92 -3.98
C GLN A 318 19.60 -11.56 -4.80
N GLN A 319 20.84 -11.60 -4.28
CA GLN A 319 21.97 -12.25 -4.95
C GLN A 319 21.81 -13.75 -5.16
N ALA A 320 21.02 -14.43 -4.34
CA ALA A 320 20.88 -15.88 -4.38
C ALA A 320 19.70 -16.39 -5.22
N PHE A 321 18.65 -15.56 -5.38
CA PHE A 321 17.39 -15.96 -6.02
C PHE A 321 17.00 -15.09 -7.21
N VAL A 322 17.40 -13.82 -7.25
CA VAL A 322 16.92 -12.84 -8.25
C VAL A 322 18.06 -12.42 -9.20
N ALA A 323 19.16 -11.93 -8.65
CA ALA A 323 20.30 -11.38 -9.41
C ALA A 323 21.32 -12.48 -9.82
N ILE A 324 20.83 -13.54 -10.46
CA ILE A 324 21.61 -14.66 -11.00
C ILE A 324 21.25 -14.89 -12.48
N ASP A 325 22.12 -15.57 -13.24
CA ASP A 325 21.93 -15.78 -14.70
C ASP A 325 20.58 -16.45 -15.04
N HIS A 326 20.13 -17.38 -14.19
CA HIS A 326 18.83 -18.05 -14.28
C HIS A 326 18.06 -17.84 -12.96
N PRO A 327 17.30 -16.73 -12.83
CA PRO A 327 16.60 -16.36 -11.60
C PRO A 327 15.60 -17.44 -11.15
N TRP A 328 15.52 -17.64 -9.84
CA TRP A 328 14.51 -18.49 -9.19
C TRP A 328 13.24 -17.71 -8.84
N ALA A 329 13.31 -16.38 -8.86
CA ALA A 329 12.21 -15.46 -8.65
C ALA A 329 12.54 -14.11 -9.31
N THR A 330 11.52 -13.35 -9.70
CA THR A 330 11.69 -11.97 -10.19
C THR A 330 11.89 -10.99 -9.04
N GLU A 331 11.23 -11.23 -7.90
CA GLU A 331 11.33 -10.36 -6.74
C GLU A 331 11.21 -11.15 -5.43
N VAL A 332 11.84 -10.61 -4.38
CA VAL A 332 11.70 -11.06 -3.00
C VAL A 332 11.37 -9.88 -2.10
N TYR A 333 10.30 -9.97 -1.33
CA TYR A 333 9.92 -8.95 -0.36
C TYR A 333 9.46 -9.59 0.96
N TYR A 334 9.36 -8.75 1.99
CA TYR A 334 8.94 -9.16 3.33
C TYR A 334 7.83 -8.26 3.84
N ASP A 335 7.08 -8.77 4.81
CA ASP A 335 6.16 -7.98 5.62
C ASP A 335 6.28 -8.35 7.11
N VAL A 336 6.16 -7.34 7.97
CA VAL A 336 6.14 -7.49 9.43
C VAL A 336 4.80 -6.96 9.93
N SER A 337 3.76 -7.77 9.78
CA SER A 337 2.38 -7.35 10.05
C SER A 337 2.10 -7.27 11.54
N SER A 338 1.55 -6.13 11.98
CA SER A 338 1.32 -5.83 13.38
C SER A 338 0.02 -6.44 13.91
N ALA A 339 0.06 -7.72 14.26
CA ALA A 339 -0.93 -8.40 15.11
C ALA A 339 -0.46 -8.42 16.58
N PRO A 340 -1.34 -8.66 17.59
CA PRO A 340 -0.94 -8.86 18.98
C PRO A 340 0.26 -9.80 19.14
N ARG A 341 0.31 -10.85 18.31
CA ARG A 341 1.52 -11.60 17.96
C ARG A 341 1.80 -11.40 16.47
N THR A 342 2.91 -10.73 16.15
CA THR A 342 3.27 -10.30 14.80
C THR A 342 3.37 -11.47 13.81
N SER A 343 3.06 -11.21 12.55
CA SER A 343 3.35 -12.11 11.42
C SER A 343 4.66 -11.67 10.77
N LEU A 344 5.57 -12.60 10.49
CA LEU A 344 6.78 -12.32 9.72
C LEU A 344 6.64 -13.05 8.39
N MET A 345 6.28 -12.34 7.33
CA MET A 345 6.08 -12.94 6.01
C MET A 345 7.29 -12.65 5.12
N LEU A 346 7.70 -13.64 4.34
CA LEU A 346 8.69 -13.48 3.27
C LEU A 346 8.17 -14.20 2.02
N GLN A 347 8.16 -13.50 0.90
CA GLN A 347 7.54 -13.97 -0.34
C GLN A 347 8.49 -13.79 -1.52
N PHE A 348 8.50 -14.81 -2.40
CA PHE A 348 9.12 -14.80 -3.71
C PHE A 348 8.03 -14.78 -4.78
N THR A 349 8.08 -13.82 -5.70
CA THR A 349 7.12 -13.67 -6.82
C THR A 349 7.83 -13.86 -8.16
N GLY A 350 7.06 -14.19 -9.20
CA GLY A 350 7.63 -14.48 -10.52
C GLY A 350 8.52 -15.73 -10.50
N VAL A 351 8.17 -16.72 -9.67
CA VAL A 351 8.91 -17.99 -9.59
C VAL A 351 8.57 -18.81 -10.85
N PRO A 352 9.53 -19.18 -11.69
CA PRO A 352 9.27 -19.96 -12.89
C PRO A 352 8.54 -21.27 -12.58
N TYR A 353 7.45 -21.54 -13.29
CA TYR A 353 6.67 -22.76 -13.21
C TYR A 353 6.74 -23.50 -14.54
N GLU A 354 7.64 -24.48 -14.63
CA GLU A 354 7.79 -25.32 -15.81
C GLU A 354 7.10 -26.66 -15.61
N THR A 355 6.28 -27.05 -16.58
CA THR A 355 5.71 -28.40 -16.68
C THR A 355 6.11 -29.04 -18.00
N ASP A 356 6.16 -30.37 -18.04
CA ASP A 356 6.40 -31.11 -19.30
C ASP A 356 5.33 -30.78 -20.36
N GLU A 357 4.11 -30.41 -19.95
CA GLU A 357 2.97 -30.05 -20.81
C GLU A 357 3.09 -28.61 -21.39
N ALA A 358 3.63 -27.64 -20.62
CA ALA A 358 3.88 -26.28 -21.12
C ALA A 358 4.91 -26.24 -22.26
N ASN A 359 5.86 -27.18 -22.25
CA ASN A 359 6.84 -27.36 -23.32
C ASN A 359 6.24 -27.95 -24.60
N GLU A 360 5.14 -28.71 -24.55
CA GLU A 360 4.47 -29.22 -25.75
C GLU A 360 3.62 -28.13 -26.42
N ALA A 361 2.97 -27.26 -25.66
CA ALA A 361 2.22 -26.11 -26.19
C ALA A 361 3.12 -25.09 -26.90
N ASN A 362 4.31 -24.81 -26.37
CA ASN A 362 5.31 -23.95 -27.02
C ASN A 362 5.92 -24.58 -28.28
N ASN A 363 5.91 -25.91 -28.41
CA ASN A 363 6.44 -26.61 -29.58
C ASN A 363 5.42 -26.80 -30.73
N GLU A 364 4.11 -26.60 -30.48
CA GLU A 364 3.09 -26.67 -31.54
C GLU A 364 2.78 -25.31 -32.18
N GLY A 365 3.20 -24.19 -31.57
CA GLY A 365 2.99 -22.82 -32.06
C GLY A 365 4.06 -22.27 -33.01
N ASP A 366 5.34 -22.64 -32.82
CA ASP A 366 6.46 -22.07 -33.58
C ASP A 366 7.16 -23.12 -34.44
N LYS A 367 6.62 -23.33 -35.64
CA LYS A 367 7.38 -23.85 -36.79
C LYS A 367 7.63 -22.75 -37.80
N GLU A 368 8.30 -21.68 -37.37
CA GLU A 368 9.10 -20.87 -38.29
C GLU A 368 10.56 -20.94 -37.82
N GLU A 369 11.40 -21.51 -38.70
CA GLU A 369 12.84 -21.64 -38.54
C GLU A 369 13.48 -20.26 -38.35
N ASN A 370 13.83 -19.90 -37.12
CA ASN A 370 14.82 -18.86 -36.85
C ASN A 370 16.03 -19.50 -36.15
N ASP A 371 17.13 -19.56 -36.89
CA ASP A 371 18.48 -19.85 -36.40
C ASP A 371 19.00 -18.62 -35.61
N ASP A 372 18.51 -18.40 -34.39
CA ASP A 372 19.14 -17.48 -33.44
C ASP A 372 19.92 -18.25 -32.35
N GLU A 373 21.14 -17.78 -32.15
CA GLU A 373 22.18 -18.37 -31.31
C GLU A 373 21.86 -18.24 -29.80
N ASP A 374 22.14 -19.33 -29.05
CA ASP A 374 22.64 -19.32 -27.67
C ASP A 374 21.69 -19.04 -26.48
N GLU A 375 20.44 -19.54 -26.49
CA GLU A 375 19.80 -19.91 -25.21
C GLU A 375 20.26 -21.32 -24.82
N GLY A 376 21.26 -21.39 -23.93
CA GLY A 376 21.70 -22.66 -23.34
C GLY A 376 20.54 -23.45 -22.71
N PRO A 377 20.69 -24.77 -22.49
CA PRO A 377 19.61 -25.58 -21.94
C PRO A 377 19.13 -24.98 -20.61
N VAL A 378 17.82 -24.75 -20.51
CA VAL A 378 17.15 -24.33 -19.28
C VAL A 378 17.64 -25.22 -18.12
N PRO A 379 18.17 -24.64 -17.03
CA PRO A 379 18.68 -25.43 -15.93
C PRO A 379 17.62 -26.37 -15.36
N GLU A 380 17.95 -27.66 -15.25
CA GLU A 380 17.03 -28.69 -14.76
C GLU A 380 16.43 -28.35 -13.37
N GLU A 381 17.17 -27.58 -12.56
CA GLU A 381 16.72 -27.11 -11.25
C GLU A 381 15.42 -26.28 -11.29
N LEU A 382 15.15 -25.57 -12.40
CA LEU A 382 13.97 -24.70 -12.54
C LEU A 382 12.65 -25.51 -12.61
N LYS A 383 12.70 -26.75 -13.11
CA LYS A 383 11.55 -27.66 -13.15
C LYS A 383 11.11 -28.14 -11.76
N HIS A 384 12.02 -28.08 -10.80
CA HIS A 384 11.81 -28.63 -9.45
C HIS A 384 11.44 -27.56 -8.42
N LEU A 385 11.30 -26.28 -8.80
CA LEU A 385 11.08 -25.17 -7.85
C LEU A 385 9.82 -25.34 -6.99
N PHE A 386 8.77 -25.94 -7.55
CA PHE A 386 7.52 -26.20 -6.86
C PHE A 386 7.41 -27.61 -6.25
N GLU A 387 8.48 -28.41 -6.34
CA GLU A 387 8.52 -29.68 -5.62
C GLU A 387 8.57 -29.45 -4.10
N PRO A 388 7.91 -30.32 -3.32
CA PRO A 388 7.91 -30.20 -1.86
C PRO A 388 9.33 -30.07 -1.30
N ASP A 389 9.53 -29.04 -0.47
CA ASP A 389 10.76 -28.72 0.22
C ASP A 389 11.98 -28.33 -0.66
N PHE A 390 11.95 -28.46 -2.00
CA PHE A 390 13.11 -28.13 -2.85
C PHE A 390 13.54 -26.67 -2.70
N PHE A 391 12.63 -25.73 -3.00
CA PHE A 391 12.90 -24.30 -2.86
C PHE A 391 13.21 -23.92 -1.42
N LYS A 392 12.42 -24.44 -0.47
CA LYS A 392 12.57 -24.19 0.96
C LYS A 392 13.95 -24.61 1.47
N ASN A 393 14.49 -25.74 1.03
CA ASN A 393 15.79 -26.22 1.47
C ASN A 393 16.93 -25.31 0.99
N LYS A 394 16.89 -24.84 -0.28
CA LYS A 394 17.85 -23.84 -0.75
C LYS A 394 17.69 -22.53 0.02
N PHE A 395 16.45 -22.05 0.20
CA PHE A 395 16.15 -20.84 0.95
C PHE A 395 16.73 -20.88 2.38
N LEU A 396 16.43 -21.92 3.16
CA LEU A 396 16.93 -22.05 4.53
C LEU A 396 18.47 -22.15 4.59
N LYS A 397 19.09 -22.80 3.59
CA LYS A 397 20.55 -22.86 3.48
C LYS A 397 21.14 -21.47 3.24
N VAL A 398 20.62 -20.73 2.26
CA VAL A 398 21.07 -19.36 1.95
C VAL A 398 20.85 -18.43 3.13
N LEU A 399 19.68 -18.49 3.78
CA LEU A 399 19.36 -17.70 4.96
C LEU A 399 20.36 -17.96 6.08
N LYS A 400 20.71 -19.23 6.33
CA LYS A 400 21.73 -19.60 7.31
C LYS A 400 23.10 -19.05 6.96
N GLU A 401 23.52 -19.18 5.70
CA GLU A 401 24.81 -18.64 5.23
C GLU A 401 24.87 -17.12 5.36
N ALA A 402 23.77 -16.41 5.06
CA ALA A 402 23.65 -14.97 5.22
C ALA A 402 23.77 -14.54 6.70
N LEU A 403 23.10 -15.25 7.62
CA LEU A 403 23.15 -14.97 9.05
C LEU A 403 24.51 -15.31 9.69
N ASP A 404 25.16 -16.37 9.22
CA ASP A 404 26.50 -16.74 9.69
C ASP A 404 27.54 -15.71 9.25
N ASN A 405 27.42 -15.17 8.03
CA ASN A 405 28.37 -14.26 7.39
C ASN A 405 27.99 -12.76 7.46
N LEU A 406 27.14 -12.35 8.41
CA LEU A 406 26.76 -10.94 8.57
C LEU A 406 27.99 -10.01 8.62
N ASN A 407 27.98 -8.96 7.80
CA ASN A 407 28.99 -7.93 7.77
C ASN A 407 28.54 -6.69 8.56
N HIS A 408 29.39 -6.20 9.45
CA HIS A 408 29.08 -5.05 10.28
C HIS A 408 28.83 -3.77 9.47
N ASP A 409 29.68 -3.50 8.47
CA ASP A 409 29.64 -2.23 7.74
C ASP A 409 28.47 -2.20 6.76
N GLU A 410 28.17 -3.32 6.11
CA GLU A 410 27.00 -3.45 5.22
C GLU A 410 25.68 -3.36 6.01
N LEU A 411 25.58 -4.07 7.13
CA LEU A 411 24.40 -4.02 7.98
C LEU A 411 24.20 -2.60 8.54
N LYS A 412 25.29 -1.93 8.95
CA LYS A 412 25.21 -0.54 9.42
C LYS A 412 24.72 0.40 8.33
N ALA A 413 25.26 0.26 7.11
CA ALA A 413 24.83 1.06 5.95
C ALA A 413 23.35 0.82 5.61
N SER A 414 22.89 -0.43 5.65
CA SER A 414 21.48 -0.78 5.42
C SER A 414 20.55 -0.16 6.48
N ILE A 415 20.95 -0.19 7.75
CA ILE A 415 20.18 0.43 8.84
C ILE A 415 20.13 1.96 8.68
N ASP A 416 21.24 2.59 8.31
CA ASP A 416 21.29 4.04 8.11
C ASP A 416 20.40 4.47 6.94
N HIS A 417 20.42 3.70 5.86
CA HIS A 417 19.54 3.89 4.71
C HIS A 417 18.06 3.76 5.10
N TYR A 418 17.70 2.67 5.80
CA TYR A 418 16.33 2.46 6.28
C TYR A 418 15.83 3.61 7.17
N GLN A 419 16.69 4.16 8.03
CA GLN A 419 16.32 5.33 8.86
C GLN A 419 15.99 6.57 8.02
N LEU A 420 16.74 6.81 6.94
CA LEU A 420 16.48 7.91 6.01
C LEU A 420 15.16 7.71 5.25
N GLU A 421 14.88 6.49 4.80
CA GLU A 421 13.62 6.15 4.12
C GLU A 421 12.41 6.35 5.03
N VAL A 422 12.50 5.87 6.28
CA VAL A 422 11.45 6.11 7.27
C VAL A 422 11.29 7.62 7.48
N LEU A 423 12.37 8.38 7.69
CA LEU A 423 12.29 9.83 7.89
C LEU A 423 11.61 10.54 6.70
N ARG A 424 11.95 10.16 5.46
CA ARG A 424 11.32 10.70 4.26
C ARG A 424 9.84 10.33 4.17
N SER A 425 9.50 9.07 4.46
CA SER A 425 8.12 8.62 4.48
C SER A 425 7.28 9.47 5.44
N TRP A 426 7.82 9.82 6.62
CA TRP A 426 7.18 10.70 7.58
C TRP A 426 7.01 12.16 7.10
N GLU A 427 7.88 12.66 6.21
CA GLU A 427 7.67 13.97 5.57
C GLU A 427 6.60 13.91 4.47
N LYS A 428 6.58 12.85 3.68
CA LYS A 428 5.70 12.70 2.52
C LYS A 428 4.28 12.28 2.88
N ASN A 429 4.14 11.31 3.78
CA ASN A 429 2.90 10.64 4.15
C ASN A 429 2.69 10.61 5.68
N PRO A 430 2.66 11.77 6.36
CA PRO A 430 2.63 11.82 7.82
C PRO A 430 1.40 11.16 8.45
N ASP A 431 0.25 11.25 7.79
CA ASP A 431 -1.01 10.64 8.21
C ASP A 431 -0.93 9.11 8.19
N SER A 432 -0.50 8.51 7.08
CA SER A 432 -0.33 7.07 6.94
C SER A 432 0.71 6.50 7.92
N ASN A 433 1.84 7.20 8.12
CA ASN A 433 2.84 6.77 9.11
C ASN A 433 2.30 6.88 10.54
N THR A 434 1.50 7.92 10.83
CA THR A 434 0.88 8.10 12.14
C THR A 434 -0.14 7.00 12.43
N THR A 435 -1.00 6.66 11.47
CA THR A 435 -1.99 5.58 11.65
C THR A 435 -1.30 4.23 11.76
N SER A 436 -0.27 3.95 10.94
CA SER A 436 0.54 2.73 11.04
C SER A 436 1.21 2.57 12.41
N LEU A 437 1.61 3.67 13.04
CA LEU A 437 2.16 3.67 14.40
C LEU A 437 1.08 3.42 15.48
N LEU A 438 -0.09 4.06 15.34
CA LEU A 438 -1.09 4.14 16.41
C LEU A 438 -2.14 3.03 16.38
N ILE A 439 -2.61 2.62 15.21
CA ILE A 439 -3.69 1.63 15.07
C ILE A 439 -3.34 0.32 15.78
N PRO A 440 -2.16 -0.29 15.59
CA PRO A 440 -1.82 -1.52 16.31
C PRO A 440 -1.88 -1.38 17.83
N LEU A 441 -1.58 -0.19 18.36
CA LEU A 441 -1.67 0.10 19.79
C LEU A 441 -3.12 0.20 20.27
N LEU A 442 -4.03 0.73 19.43
CA LEU A 442 -5.46 0.80 19.72
C LEU A 442 -6.11 -0.58 19.69
N VAL A 443 -5.73 -1.41 18.72
CA VAL A 443 -6.15 -2.82 18.63
C VAL A 443 -5.66 -3.60 19.85
N ALA A 444 -4.38 -3.45 20.21
CA ALA A 444 -3.81 -4.10 21.37
C ALA A 444 -4.46 -3.66 22.69
N ASP A 445 -4.69 -2.36 22.88
CA ASP A 445 -5.38 -1.81 24.05
C ASP A 445 -6.80 -2.37 24.19
N ARG A 446 -7.44 -2.73 23.08
CA ARG A 446 -8.78 -3.31 23.09
C ARG A 446 -8.79 -4.81 23.38
N PHE A 447 -7.89 -5.57 22.75
CA PHE A 447 -7.96 -7.04 22.72
C PHE A 447 -6.90 -7.74 23.58
N THR A 448 -6.07 -6.98 24.29
CA THR A 448 -5.03 -7.50 25.18
C THR A 448 -4.98 -6.70 26.49
N ASP A 449 -4.19 -7.15 27.47
CA ASP A 449 -3.98 -6.46 28.74
C ASP A 449 -2.96 -5.29 28.67
N LEU A 450 -2.68 -4.77 27.46
CA LEU A 450 -1.64 -3.77 27.23
C LEU A 450 -2.25 -2.39 26.94
N PRO A 451 -2.38 -1.52 27.96
CA PRO A 451 -3.07 -0.25 27.79
C PRO A 451 -2.30 0.70 26.88
N LEU A 452 -3.03 1.50 26.10
CA LEU A 452 -2.49 2.47 25.14
C LEU A 452 -1.46 3.41 25.79
N THR A 453 -1.71 3.89 27.01
CA THR A 453 -0.80 4.83 27.69
C THR A 453 0.58 4.22 27.97
N GLN A 454 0.66 2.91 28.17
CA GLN A 454 1.93 2.21 28.36
C GLN A 454 2.67 1.99 27.04
N THR A 455 1.95 1.57 26.00
CA THR A 455 2.56 1.21 24.71
C THR A 455 2.91 2.44 23.86
N LEU A 456 2.12 3.52 23.95
CA LEU A 456 2.30 4.76 23.22
C LEU A 456 3.67 5.42 23.50
N SER A 457 4.08 5.53 24.77
CA SER A 457 5.35 6.17 25.11
C SER A 457 6.58 5.41 24.59
N ASN A 458 6.46 4.10 24.33
CA ASN A 458 7.51 3.33 23.69
C ASN A 458 7.49 3.53 22.17
N ALA A 459 6.31 3.47 21.56
CA ALA A 459 6.11 3.65 20.13
C ALA A 459 6.59 5.02 19.63
N THR A 460 6.37 6.10 20.38
CA THR A 460 6.82 7.45 20.02
C THR A 460 8.35 7.61 20.03
N LYS A 461 9.09 6.65 20.61
CA LYS A 461 10.56 6.61 20.64
C LYS A 461 11.19 5.70 19.58
N SER A 462 10.41 5.25 18.59
CA SER A 462 10.86 4.28 17.57
C SER A 462 12.15 4.71 16.85
N PHE A 463 12.31 5.97 16.46
CA PHE A 463 13.53 6.45 15.79
C PHE A 463 14.78 6.39 16.68
N LYS A 464 14.61 6.73 17.97
CA LYS A 464 15.69 6.59 18.94
C LYS A 464 16.10 5.13 19.07
N LEU A 465 15.12 4.22 19.11
CA LEU A 465 15.36 2.79 19.18
C LEU A 465 16.05 2.24 17.90
N LEU A 466 15.68 2.72 16.71
CA LEU A 466 16.39 2.42 15.46
C LEU A 466 17.88 2.80 15.56
N SER A 467 18.18 3.98 16.12
CA SER A 467 19.55 4.46 16.33
C SER A 467 20.33 3.63 17.37
N GLU A 468 19.63 3.07 18.35
CA GLU A 468 20.21 2.17 19.37
C GLU A 468 20.43 0.76 18.81
N LEU A 469 19.52 0.25 17.97
CA LEU A 469 19.66 -1.02 17.26
C LEU A 469 20.88 -1.02 16.34
N GLY A 470 21.14 0.09 15.63
CA GLY A 470 22.35 0.24 14.81
C GLY A 470 23.68 0.17 15.57
N LYS A 471 23.67 0.11 16.92
CA LYS A 471 24.86 -0.05 17.78
C LYS A 471 24.99 -1.46 18.35
N LYS A 472 24.05 -2.37 18.05
CA LYS A 472 24.07 -3.75 18.55
C LYS A 472 25.18 -4.54 17.85
N PRO A 473 25.86 -5.46 18.56
CA PRO A 473 26.89 -6.30 17.97
C PRO A 473 26.29 -7.30 16.98
N LEU A 474 27.09 -7.80 16.02
CA LEU A 474 26.65 -8.82 15.05
C LEU A 474 26.04 -10.08 15.71
N SER A 475 26.47 -10.44 16.91
CA SER A 475 25.91 -11.57 17.66
C SER A 475 24.43 -11.39 17.99
N TYR A 476 23.96 -10.15 18.21
CA TYR A 476 22.56 -9.84 18.43
C TYR A 476 21.72 -10.15 17.19
N TRP A 477 22.15 -9.65 16.03
CA TRP A 477 21.46 -9.84 14.75
C TRP A 477 21.43 -11.30 14.32
N ARG A 478 22.55 -12.01 14.51
CA ARG A 478 22.61 -13.46 14.27
C ARG A 478 21.62 -14.19 15.15
N GLN A 479 21.63 -13.93 16.47
CA GLN A 479 20.69 -14.58 17.39
C GLN A 479 19.24 -14.29 17.01
N LEU A 480 18.92 -13.04 16.65
CA LEU A 480 17.59 -12.63 16.24
C LEU A 480 17.09 -13.41 15.00
N GLY A 481 17.94 -13.54 13.97
CA GLY A 481 17.61 -14.32 12.78
C GLY A 481 17.48 -15.82 13.05
N TYR A 482 18.33 -16.38 13.92
CA TYR A 482 18.22 -17.78 14.32
C TYR A 482 16.92 -18.04 15.10
N ASP A 483 16.63 -17.25 16.13
CA ASP A 483 15.47 -17.42 17.00
C ASP A 483 14.15 -17.35 16.21
N TRP A 484 14.03 -16.41 15.28
CA TRP A 484 12.75 -16.09 14.63
C TRP A 484 12.58 -16.62 13.21
N LEU A 485 13.66 -16.88 12.47
CA LEU A 485 13.57 -17.26 11.05
C LEU A 485 14.11 -18.67 10.75
N LEU A 486 15.21 -19.10 11.40
CA LEU A 486 15.81 -20.42 11.14
C LEU A 486 15.29 -21.53 12.06
N ASP A 487 15.35 -21.30 13.38
CA ASP A 487 15.01 -22.33 14.38
C ASP A 487 13.51 -22.37 14.66
N SER A 488 12.79 -21.33 14.27
CA SER A 488 11.33 -21.23 14.41
C SER A 488 10.61 -21.94 13.26
N PRO A 489 9.53 -22.69 13.55
CA PRO A 489 8.70 -23.29 12.51
C PRO A 489 7.95 -22.21 11.72
N CYS A 490 7.87 -22.38 10.39
CA CYS A 490 7.07 -21.53 9.50
C CYS A 490 6.03 -22.31 8.73
N SER A 491 4.95 -21.63 8.34
CA SER A 491 4.10 -22.10 7.24
C SER A 491 4.79 -21.85 5.90
N ASN A 492 4.54 -22.75 4.94
CA ASN A 492 5.06 -22.70 3.58
C ASN A 492 3.89 -22.90 2.60
N VAL A 493 3.71 -21.97 1.66
CA VAL A 493 2.66 -22.04 0.64
C VAL A 493 3.27 -21.83 -0.74
N LEU A 494 2.84 -22.68 -1.68
CA LEU A 494 3.22 -22.69 -3.07
C LEU A 494 2.00 -22.27 -3.90
N ALA A 495 1.98 -21.05 -4.42
CA ALA A 495 0.94 -20.58 -5.34
C ALA A 495 1.34 -20.93 -6.77
N VAL A 496 0.61 -21.86 -7.37
CA VAL A 496 0.90 -22.46 -8.68
C VAL A 496 -0.13 -21.98 -9.71
N PRO A 497 0.29 -21.53 -10.90
CA PRO A 497 -0.64 -21.13 -11.95
C PRO A 497 -1.42 -22.35 -12.49
N ASN A 498 -2.68 -22.13 -12.85
CA ASN A 498 -3.53 -23.12 -13.50
C ASN A 498 -4.37 -22.44 -14.60
N PRO A 499 -3.99 -22.58 -15.89
CA PRO A 499 -4.70 -21.96 -17.01
C PRO A 499 -6.17 -22.40 -17.13
N GLU A 500 -6.47 -23.67 -16.82
CA GLU A 500 -7.84 -24.20 -16.90
C GLU A 500 -8.76 -23.69 -15.77
N LEU A 501 -8.19 -23.19 -14.68
CA LEU A 501 -8.97 -22.80 -13.49
C LEU A 501 -9.88 -21.60 -13.79
N GLY A 502 -9.44 -20.65 -14.63
CA GLY A 502 -10.25 -19.51 -15.04
C GLY A 502 -11.53 -19.93 -15.75
N GLU A 503 -11.39 -20.75 -16.81
CA GLU A 503 -12.54 -21.29 -17.56
C GLU A 503 -13.44 -22.16 -16.68
N LYS A 504 -12.85 -22.97 -15.80
CA LYS A 504 -13.61 -23.79 -14.85
C LYS A 504 -14.47 -22.93 -13.91
N LEU A 505 -13.90 -21.87 -13.32
CA LEU A 505 -14.62 -20.98 -12.43
C LEU A 505 -15.76 -20.26 -13.15
N GLU A 506 -15.55 -19.82 -14.39
CA GLU A 506 -16.61 -19.21 -15.21
C GLU A 506 -17.71 -20.21 -15.57
N SER A 507 -17.35 -21.45 -15.91
CA SER A 507 -18.31 -22.53 -16.15
C SER A 507 -19.14 -22.86 -14.91
N GLU A 508 -18.52 -22.93 -13.73
CA GLU A 508 -19.20 -23.13 -12.45
C GLU A 508 -20.14 -21.96 -12.10
N ARG A 509 -19.77 -20.72 -12.42
CA ARG A 509 -20.63 -19.53 -12.27
C ARG A 509 -21.84 -19.60 -13.21
N ALA A 510 -21.62 -19.94 -14.48
CA ALA A 510 -22.69 -20.10 -15.46
C ALA A 510 -23.66 -21.23 -15.07
N GLN A 511 -23.14 -22.36 -14.57
CA GLN A 511 -23.96 -23.46 -14.06
C GLN A 511 -24.81 -23.01 -12.86
N ARG A 512 -24.21 -22.34 -11.87
CA ARG A 512 -24.94 -21.79 -10.72
C ARG A 512 -26.04 -20.82 -11.13
N GLN A 513 -25.79 -19.98 -12.13
CA GLN A 513 -26.81 -19.10 -12.71
C GLN A 513 -27.97 -19.92 -13.31
N GLN A 514 -27.68 -20.96 -14.09
CA GLN A 514 -28.73 -21.81 -14.68
C GLN A 514 -29.55 -22.56 -13.62
N GLU A 515 -28.91 -23.04 -12.55
CA GLU A 515 -29.59 -23.68 -11.42
C GLU A 515 -30.52 -22.70 -10.71
N THR A 516 -30.02 -21.48 -10.46
CA THR A 516 -30.80 -20.37 -9.89
C THR A 516 -32.03 -20.04 -10.76
N ILE A 517 -31.86 -19.95 -12.09
CA ILE A 517 -32.96 -19.71 -13.03
C ILE A 517 -34.01 -20.83 -12.96
N LYS A 518 -33.57 -22.09 -12.89
CA LYS A 518 -34.47 -23.25 -12.79
C LYS A 518 -35.22 -23.29 -11.45
N GLU A 519 -34.55 -22.95 -10.36
CA GLU A 519 -35.14 -22.95 -9.02
C GLU A 519 -36.19 -21.84 -8.85
N LEU A 520 -35.85 -20.62 -9.25
CA LEU A 520 -36.74 -19.45 -9.07
C LEU A 520 -37.85 -19.41 -10.12
N GLY A 521 -37.56 -19.83 -11.36
CA GLY A 521 -38.49 -19.73 -12.48
C GLY A 521 -38.70 -18.30 -12.98
N THR A 522 -39.28 -18.17 -14.18
CA THR A 522 -39.40 -16.89 -14.89
C THR A 522 -40.27 -15.86 -14.17
N GLU A 523 -41.34 -16.30 -13.50
CA GLU A 523 -42.24 -15.38 -12.78
C GLU A 523 -41.55 -14.74 -11.59
N LYS A 524 -40.80 -15.52 -10.79
CA LYS A 524 -40.09 -14.99 -9.62
C LYS A 524 -38.93 -14.09 -10.03
N LEU A 525 -38.20 -14.44 -11.08
CA LEU A 525 -37.13 -13.59 -11.63
C LEU A 525 -37.66 -12.24 -12.11
N ALA A 526 -38.84 -12.21 -12.74
CA ALA A 526 -39.47 -10.95 -13.16
C ALA A 526 -39.91 -10.10 -11.95
N GLU A 527 -40.38 -10.73 -10.86
CA GLU A 527 -40.67 -10.04 -9.60
C GLU A 527 -39.40 -9.44 -8.99
N ILE A 528 -38.32 -10.23 -8.90
CA ILE A 528 -37.00 -9.79 -8.41
C ILE A 528 -36.49 -8.60 -9.23
N ALA A 529 -36.57 -8.67 -10.56
CA ALA A 529 -36.12 -7.59 -11.44
C ALA A 529 -36.85 -6.26 -11.12
N LYS A 530 -38.17 -6.34 -10.96
CA LYS A 530 -39.02 -5.19 -10.64
C LYS A 530 -38.74 -4.62 -9.23
N ASP A 531 -38.56 -5.49 -8.24
CA ASP A 531 -38.22 -5.08 -6.88
C ASP A 531 -36.83 -4.44 -6.83
N LEU A 532 -35.87 -4.98 -7.59
CA LEU A 532 -34.53 -4.42 -7.71
C LEU A 532 -34.53 -3.04 -8.37
N GLU A 533 -35.30 -2.83 -9.44
CA GLU A 533 -35.47 -1.50 -10.05
C GLU A 533 -35.98 -0.47 -9.03
N LYS A 534 -36.97 -0.86 -8.21
CA LYS A 534 -37.49 0.00 -7.14
C LYS A 534 -36.43 0.29 -6.08
N ILE A 535 -35.67 -0.71 -5.65
CA ILE A 535 -34.58 -0.55 -4.67
C ILE A 535 -33.50 0.39 -5.20
N ILE A 536 -33.07 0.22 -6.46
CA ILE A 536 -32.09 1.10 -7.10
C ILE A 536 -32.60 2.54 -7.14
N GLU A 537 -33.86 2.76 -7.49
CA GLU A 537 -34.47 4.10 -7.47
C GLU A 537 -34.57 4.68 -6.05
N GLU A 538 -34.86 3.85 -5.05
CA GLU A 538 -34.89 4.25 -3.65
C GLU A 538 -33.50 4.68 -3.15
N ASN A 539 -32.44 3.96 -3.54
CA ASN A 539 -31.05 4.16 -3.14
C ASN A 539 -30.32 5.28 -3.90
N LYS A 540 -30.97 5.94 -4.87
CA LYS A 540 -30.41 7.15 -5.49
C LYS A 540 -30.16 8.22 -4.42
N VAL A 541 -29.02 8.92 -4.55
CA VAL A 541 -28.67 10.07 -3.71
C VAL A 541 -29.79 11.13 -3.79
N LYS A 542 -30.32 11.50 -2.63
CA LYS A 542 -31.46 12.42 -2.48
C LYS A 542 -31.14 13.44 -1.40
N ILE A 543 -30.48 14.53 -1.80
CA ILE A 543 -30.21 15.66 -0.91
C ILE A 543 -31.31 16.70 -1.10
N SER A 544 -32.05 16.99 -0.03
CA SER A 544 -33.08 18.02 -0.01
C SER A 544 -32.48 19.42 0.20
N ALA A 545 -33.25 20.47 -0.09
CA ALA A 545 -32.83 21.83 0.22
C ALA A 545 -32.62 22.05 1.73
N GLU A 546 -33.45 21.41 2.56
CA GLU A 546 -33.31 21.44 4.02
C GLU A 546 -32.01 20.76 4.49
N ASP A 547 -31.60 19.66 3.85
CA ASP A 547 -30.30 19.03 4.15
C ASP A 547 -29.15 19.99 3.87
N ILE A 548 -29.20 20.70 2.72
CA ILE A 548 -28.18 21.68 2.32
C ILE A 548 -28.13 22.85 3.32
N ASP A 549 -29.28 23.33 3.77
CA ASP A 549 -29.38 24.41 4.76
C ASP A 549 -28.85 23.97 6.14
N ASN A 550 -28.96 22.68 6.47
CA ASN A 550 -28.46 22.08 7.70
C ASN A 550 -26.99 21.62 7.62
N LEU A 551 -26.34 21.68 6.46
CA LEU A 551 -24.91 21.39 6.35
C LEU A 551 -24.09 22.35 7.21
N PRO A 552 -22.93 21.91 7.72
CA PRO A 552 -22.07 22.79 8.50
C PRO A 552 -21.64 24.05 7.73
N PRO A 553 -21.20 25.10 8.44
CA PRO A 553 -20.61 26.26 7.82
C PRO A 553 -19.35 25.89 7.02
N THR A 554 -19.08 26.65 5.96
CA THR A 554 -17.82 26.50 5.23
C THR A 554 -16.66 26.95 6.11
N PRO A 555 -15.54 26.20 6.15
CA PRO A 555 -14.32 26.62 6.85
C PRO A 555 -13.84 28.00 6.42
N ASN A 556 -13.23 28.74 7.35
CA ASN A 556 -12.66 30.04 7.04
C ASN A 556 -11.31 29.85 6.34
N LEU A 557 -11.27 30.19 5.04
CA LEU A 557 -10.05 30.08 4.23
C LEU A 557 -8.87 30.88 4.77
N SER A 558 -9.12 31.90 5.60
CA SER A 558 -8.07 32.71 6.25
C SER A 558 -7.35 31.95 7.37
N ASN A 559 -8.00 30.93 7.94
CA ASN A 559 -7.45 30.09 9.00
C ASN A 559 -6.71 28.85 8.45
N LEU A 560 -6.68 28.69 7.12
CA LEU A 560 -5.93 27.60 6.50
C LEU A 560 -4.43 27.76 6.77
N SER A 561 -3.87 26.73 7.39
CA SER A 561 -2.44 26.58 7.57
C SER A 561 -1.73 26.63 6.21
N LYS A 562 -0.66 27.43 6.13
CA LYS A 562 0.25 27.46 4.99
C LYS A 562 1.59 26.91 5.44
N LEU A 563 2.23 26.14 4.58
CA LEU A 563 3.64 25.84 4.75
C LEU A 563 4.43 27.15 4.59
N ASN A 564 5.42 27.34 5.46
CA ASN A 564 6.34 28.47 5.37
C ASN A 564 7.31 28.18 4.22
N ILE A 565 6.99 28.70 3.04
CA ILE A 565 7.81 28.53 1.84
C ILE A 565 8.39 29.88 1.45
N ASN A 566 9.71 29.97 1.37
CA ASN A 566 10.41 31.09 0.75
C ASN A 566 10.84 30.67 -0.66
N GLN A 567 10.44 31.44 -1.67
CA GLN A 567 10.77 31.15 -3.07
C GLN A 567 11.53 32.33 -3.66
N ASN A 568 12.68 32.04 -4.27
CA ASN A 568 13.47 33.02 -4.97
C ASN A 568 13.82 32.51 -6.37
N LEU A 569 13.53 33.31 -7.39
CA LEU A 569 13.92 33.04 -8.76
C LEU A 569 15.06 33.97 -9.13
N ILE A 570 16.21 33.38 -9.42
CA ILE A 570 17.43 34.09 -9.79
C ILE A 570 17.65 33.87 -11.28
N SER A 571 17.67 34.96 -12.05
CA SER A 571 18.13 34.94 -13.44
C SER A 571 19.65 35.07 -13.47
N LEU A 572 20.29 34.12 -14.13
CA LEU A 572 21.74 34.05 -14.30
C LEU A 572 22.08 34.23 -15.78
N GLU A 573 23.20 34.89 -16.08
CA GLU A 573 23.74 34.86 -17.44
C GLU A 573 24.33 33.47 -17.69
N PRO A 574 23.88 32.74 -18.74
CA PRO A 574 24.45 31.45 -19.09
C PRO A 574 25.94 31.58 -19.39
N LYS A 575 26.73 30.67 -18.85
CA LYS A 575 28.17 30.54 -19.10
C LYS A 575 28.46 29.17 -19.69
N GLU A 576 29.65 29.01 -20.27
CA GLU A 576 30.11 27.73 -20.83
C GLU A 576 30.03 26.60 -19.78
N ASP A 577 30.37 26.89 -18.53
CA ASP A 577 30.32 25.93 -17.41
C ASP A 577 28.98 25.91 -16.64
N TRP A 578 28.03 26.80 -16.98
CA TRP A 578 26.72 26.87 -16.33
C TRP A 578 25.64 27.27 -17.35
N PRO A 579 25.01 26.28 -18.02
CA PRO A 579 24.06 26.55 -19.09
C PRO A 579 22.65 26.90 -18.59
N PHE A 580 22.41 26.99 -17.27
CA PHE A 580 21.08 27.21 -16.70
C PHE A 580 20.79 28.71 -16.47
N PRO A 581 19.93 29.34 -17.27
CA PRO A 581 19.63 30.78 -17.15
C PRO A 581 18.78 31.12 -15.92
N ASN A 582 18.14 30.12 -15.31
CA ASN A 582 17.21 30.31 -14.20
C ASN A 582 17.54 29.32 -13.09
N LEU A 583 17.70 29.84 -11.87
CA LEU A 583 17.82 29.06 -10.65
C LEU A 583 16.64 29.41 -9.74
N GLN A 584 15.82 28.42 -9.42
CA GLN A 584 14.75 28.57 -8.43
C GLN A 584 15.20 27.93 -7.12
N ILE A 585 15.23 28.73 -6.05
CA ILE A 585 15.50 28.26 -4.69
C ILE A 585 14.17 28.25 -3.93
N ILE A 586 13.83 27.10 -3.36
CA ILE A 586 12.65 26.90 -2.53
C ILE A 586 13.13 26.44 -1.16
N GLU A 587 12.94 27.29 -0.15
CA GLU A 587 13.26 26.96 1.24
C GLU A 587 11.96 26.68 2.00
N THR A 588 11.93 25.56 2.72
CA THR A 588 10.83 25.14 3.58
C THR A 588 11.39 24.30 4.73
N SER A 589 10.59 24.02 5.76
CA SER A 589 10.96 23.07 6.80
C SER A 589 10.98 21.64 6.23
N THR A 590 12.18 21.11 6.01
CA THR A 590 12.43 19.74 5.53
C THR A 590 13.80 19.26 6.01
N GLU A 591 13.94 17.95 6.19
CA GLU A 591 15.20 17.25 6.49
C GLU A 591 16.03 16.93 5.25
N PHE A 592 15.50 17.20 4.06
CA PHE A 592 16.12 16.82 2.78
C PHE A 592 16.41 18.03 1.90
N VAL A 593 17.35 17.85 0.98
CA VAL A 593 17.55 18.75 -0.15
C VAL A 593 17.11 18.04 -1.43
N THR A 594 16.36 18.74 -2.28
CA THR A 594 15.95 18.23 -3.60
C THR A 594 16.53 19.11 -4.69
N LEU A 595 17.31 18.48 -5.57
CA LEU A 595 17.87 19.07 -6.77
C LEU A 595 17.00 18.68 -7.96
N ARG A 596 16.71 19.65 -8.84
CA ARG A 596 15.93 19.39 -10.05
C ARG A 596 16.49 20.16 -11.25
N LEU A 597 16.98 19.42 -12.23
CA LEU A 597 17.50 19.96 -13.48
C LEU A 597 16.42 19.86 -14.56
N GLY A 598 16.05 21.00 -15.14
CA GLY A 598 15.12 21.08 -16.26
C GLY A 598 15.86 21.28 -17.58
N LEU A 599 15.75 20.33 -18.50
CA LEU A 599 16.43 20.32 -19.80
C LEU A 599 15.39 20.39 -20.93
N SER A 600 15.49 21.39 -21.81
CA SER A 600 14.58 21.53 -22.95
C SER A 600 14.83 20.44 -23.99
N THR A 601 13.79 19.71 -24.38
CA THR A 601 13.85 18.66 -25.42
C THR A 601 13.54 19.19 -26.82
N LYS A 602 13.21 20.48 -26.96
CA LYS A 602 12.72 21.08 -28.23
C LYS A 602 13.62 20.88 -29.44
N GLU A 603 14.93 20.86 -29.22
CA GLU A 603 15.97 20.75 -30.26
C GLU A 603 16.36 19.29 -30.56
N ILE A 604 15.81 18.31 -29.82
CA ILE A 604 16.05 16.89 -30.09
C ILE A 604 15.35 16.52 -31.41
N PRO A 605 16.03 15.84 -32.36
CA PRO A 605 15.40 15.32 -33.57
C PRO A 605 14.26 14.34 -33.24
N ILE A 606 13.18 14.39 -34.01
CA ILE A 606 11.96 13.64 -33.70
C ILE A 606 12.19 12.12 -33.69
N GLU A 607 13.09 11.64 -34.53
CA GLU A 607 13.48 10.24 -34.64
C GLU A 607 14.20 9.69 -33.39
N LEU A 608 14.67 10.57 -32.50
CA LEU A 608 15.34 10.18 -31.26
C LEU A 608 14.41 10.18 -30.04
N TYR A 609 13.17 10.68 -30.17
CA TYR A 609 12.25 10.76 -29.03
C TYR A 609 11.92 9.39 -28.44
N ASP A 610 11.68 8.39 -29.28
CA ASP A 610 11.34 7.03 -28.84
C ASP A 610 12.46 6.39 -28.00
N TYR A 611 13.71 6.83 -28.18
CA TYR A 611 14.87 6.37 -27.43
C TYR A 611 15.03 7.09 -26.07
N LEU A 612 14.31 8.18 -25.82
CA LEU A 612 14.43 8.95 -24.58
C LEU A 612 14.05 8.12 -23.36
N VAL A 613 13.03 7.25 -23.48
CA VAL A 613 12.63 6.32 -22.41
C VAL A 613 13.82 5.43 -22.00
N VAL A 614 14.46 4.79 -22.98
CA VAL A 614 15.61 3.91 -22.77
C VAL A 614 16.81 4.69 -22.23
N PHE A 615 17.09 5.87 -22.79
CA PHE A 615 18.15 6.75 -22.33
C PHE A 615 17.96 7.14 -20.85
N PHE A 616 16.75 7.49 -20.41
CA PHE A 616 16.49 7.86 -19.02
C PHE A 616 16.53 6.68 -18.06
N ALA A 617 16.07 5.51 -18.51
CA ALA A 617 16.16 4.28 -17.73
C ALA A 617 17.63 3.86 -17.52
N LEU A 618 18.51 4.18 -18.47
CA LEU A 618 19.95 3.89 -18.38
C LEU A 618 20.72 4.87 -17.49
N LEU A 619 20.21 6.09 -17.25
CA LEU A 619 20.85 7.03 -16.32
C LEU A 619 20.87 6.42 -14.92
N TYR A 620 22.05 6.40 -14.28
CA TYR A 620 22.34 5.72 -13.00
C TYR A 620 22.39 4.17 -13.05
N GLU A 621 22.11 3.56 -14.21
CA GLU A 621 21.97 2.10 -14.38
C GLU A 621 22.99 1.49 -15.38
N THR A 622 24.02 2.25 -15.75
CA THR A 622 25.08 1.81 -16.68
C THR A 622 26.47 2.31 -16.24
N GLU A 623 27.51 1.90 -16.95
CA GLU A 623 28.89 2.32 -16.71
C GLU A 623 29.06 3.85 -16.81
N VAL A 624 30.03 4.37 -16.06
CA VAL A 624 30.41 5.79 -16.09
C VAL A 624 31.92 5.92 -16.23
N ARG A 625 32.36 6.83 -17.10
CA ARG A 625 33.78 7.05 -17.43
C ARG A 625 34.16 8.51 -17.24
N VAL A 626 34.31 8.93 -15.99
CA VAL A 626 34.73 10.31 -15.65
C VAL A 626 36.20 10.51 -16.03
N PRO A 627 36.56 11.57 -16.78
CA PRO A 627 37.95 11.85 -17.14
C PRO A 627 38.86 11.98 -15.91
N GLY A 628 39.94 11.19 -15.88
CA GLY A 628 40.91 11.20 -14.78
C GLY A 628 40.57 10.29 -13.61
N GLU A 629 39.40 9.63 -13.62
CA GLU A 629 39.03 8.60 -12.66
C GLU A 629 39.03 7.20 -13.30
N PRO A 630 39.19 6.11 -12.52
CA PRO A 630 38.95 4.76 -13.01
C PRO A 630 37.51 4.60 -13.52
N PRO A 631 37.27 3.88 -14.63
CA PRO A 631 35.92 3.53 -15.07
C PRO A 631 35.13 2.84 -13.95
N MET A 632 33.88 3.25 -13.76
CA MET A 632 32.97 2.63 -12.82
C MET A 632 32.05 1.67 -13.54
N THR A 633 31.93 0.45 -13.03
CA THR A 633 30.93 -0.53 -13.49
C THR A 633 29.52 -0.06 -13.11
N TYR A 634 28.48 -0.59 -13.78
CA TYR A 634 27.09 -0.24 -13.45
C TYR A 634 26.76 -0.49 -11.96
N GLN A 635 27.27 -1.58 -11.36
CA GLN A 635 27.07 -1.88 -9.94
C GLN A 635 27.71 -0.81 -9.03
N GLN A 636 28.89 -0.32 -9.40
CA GLN A 636 29.56 0.76 -8.66
C GLN A 636 28.79 2.09 -8.81
N VAL A 637 28.20 2.35 -9.98
CA VAL A 637 27.37 3.52 -10.25
C VAL A 637 26.10 3.48 -9.40
N ILE A 638 25.40 2.35 -9.35
CA ILE A 638 24.20 2.15 -8.50
C ILE A 638 24.56 2.37 -7.03
N ASN A 639 25.63 1.73 -6.55
CA ASN A 639 26.06 1.84 -5.15
C ASN A 639 26.46 3.28 -4.79
N LYS A 640 27.17 3.98 -5.68
CA LYS A 640 27.55 5.39 -5.46
C LYS A 640 26.32 6.28 -5.46
N THR A 641 25.38 6.07 -6.38
CA THR A 641 24.11 6.80 -6.44
C THR A 641 23.35 6.67 -5.12
N LYS A 642 23.13 5.44 -4.63
CA LYS A 642 22.48 5.18 -3.33
C LYS A 642 23.21 5.82 -2.15
N SER A 643 24.54 5.85 -2.19
CA SER A 643 25.32 6.46 -1.10
C SER A 643 25.13 7.98 -1.03
N LEU A 644 24.83 8.63 -2.16
CA LEU A 644 24.70 10.09 -2.29
C LEU A 644 23.25 10.57 -2.25
N MET A 645 22.35 9.80 -2.85
CA MET A 645 20.98 10.19 -3.16
C MET A 645 20.03 9.17 -2.54
N GLU A 646 19.09 9.66 -1.73
CA GLU A 646 18.03 8.85 -1.17
C GLU A 646 17.04 8.42 -2.27
N SER A 647 16.79 9.28 -3.26
CA SER A 647 15.99 8.94 -4.41
C SER A 647 16.35 9.76 -5.64
N THR A 648 16.07 9.16 -6.79
CA THR A 648 16.24 9.75 -8.11
C THR A 648 14.98 9.55 -8.93
N SER A 649 14.62 10.51 -9.78
CA SER A 649 13.53 10.34 -10.74
C SER A 649 13.83 11.10 -12.03
N ASN A 650 13.65 10.42 -13.15
CA ASN A 650 13.84 10.97 -14.49
C ASN A 650 12.48 11.00 -15.18
N THR A 651 11.92 12.19 -15.43
CA THR A 651 10.55 12.32 -15.96
C THR A 651 10.50 13.23 -17.18
N MET A 652 9.66 12.87 -18.15
CA MET A 652 9.29 13.80 -19.21
C MET A 652 8.17 14.71 -18.71
N GLY A 653 8.40 16.01 -18.63
CA GLY A 653 7.44 16.96 -18.06
C GLY A 653 7.28 16.87 -16.54
N GLN A 654 6.54 17.83 -16.00
CA GLN A 654 6.14 17.92 -14.60
C GLN A 654 5.07 16.88 -14.28
N SER A 655 5.29 16.10 -13.22
CA SER A 655 4.37 15.02 -12.79
C SER A 655 4.19 13.92 -13.86
N GLY A 656 5.15 13.81 -14.78
CA GLY A 656 5.26 12.65 -15.64
C GLY A 656 5.94 11.49 -14.94
N ASP A 657 6.15 10.42 -15.69
CA ASP A 657 6.89 9.22 -15.29
C ASP A 657 7.79 8.79 -16.47
N LEU A 658 8.53 7.69 -16.33
CA LEU A 658 9.45 7.19 -17.35
C LEU A 658 8.72 6.88 -18.69
N LEU A 659 7.53 6.29 -18.60
CA LEU A 659 6.72 5.88 -19.76
C LEU A 659 5.68 6.93 -20.18
N VAL A 660 5.50 8.01 -19.41
CA VAL A 660 4.46 9.03 -19.69
C VAL A 660 4.92 10.45 -19.46
N SER A 661 4.65 11.28 -20.44
CA SER A 661 4.85 12.72 -20.34
C SER A 661 3.82 13.38 -19.42
N GLY A 662 4.30 14.16 -18.46
CA GLY A 662 3.50 15.07 -17.66
C GLY A 662 3.33 16.44 -18.32
N TRP A 663 2.97 17.44 -17.51
CA TRP A 663 2.70 18.80 -17.97
C TRP A 663 4.00 19.48 -18.40
N ILE A 664 3.97 20.36 -19.41
CA ILE A 664 5.20 20.97 -19.96
C ILE A 664 6.15 19.86 -20.49
N SER A 665 5.61 18.98 -21.33
CA SER A 665 6.27 17.80 -21.88
C SER A 665 7.50 18.09 -22.76
N ASP A 666 7.76 19.35 -23.10
CA ASP A 666 8.97 19.82 -23.79
C ASP A 666 10.20 19.98 -22.83
N ILE A 667 10.05 19.64 -21.55
CA ILE A 667 11.13 19.71 -20.55
C ILE A 667 11.33 18.34 -19.91
N LEU A 668 12.54 17.82 -20.01
CA LEU A 668 13.02 16.70 -19.22
C LEU A 668 13.41 17.19 -17.82
N PHE A 669 12.96 16.48 -16.79
CA PHE A 669 13.39 16.71 -15.42
C PHE A 669 14.22 15.55 -14.88
N LEU A 670 15.43 15.87 -14.41
CA LEU A 670 16.23 14.98 -13.57
C LEU A 670 16.15 15.48 -12.14
N THR A 671 15.62 14.66 -11.25
CA THR A 671 15.43 15.02 -9.84
C THR A 671 16.24 14.08 -8.97
N ALA A 672 16.93 14.63 -7.97
CA ALA A 672 17.62 13.86 -6.95
C ALA A 672 17.31 14.46 -5.57
N THR A 673 16.96 13.61 -4.60
CA THR A 673 16.72 14.00 -3.21
C THR A 673 17.73 13.29 -2.31
N GLY A 674 18.22 13.97 -1.29
CA GLY A 674 19.19 13.41 -0.35
C GLY A 674 19.41 14.30 0.86
N GLU A 675 20.37 13.93 1.69
CA GLU A 675 20.72 14.68 2.89
C GLU A 675 21.33 16.05 2.54
N PRO A 676 21.02 17.13 3.28
CA PRO A 676 21.57 18.48 3.01
C PRO A 676 23.10 18.53 3.00
N THR A 677 23.76 17.68 3.78
CA THR A 677 25.23 17.56 3.84
C THR A 677 25.85 16.99 2.57
N LYS A 678 25.06 16.35 1.71
CA LYS A 678 25.48 15.72 0.46
C LYS A 678 25.15 16.57 -0.78
N PHE A 679 24.68 17.81 -0.60
CA PHE A 679 24.26 18.68 -1.70
C PHE A 679 25.30 18.82 -2.84
N GLU A 680 26.53 19.20 -2.52
CA GLU A 680 27.59 19.39 -3.53
C GLU A 680 27.93 18.06 -4.25
N PRO A 681 28.25 16.96 -3.52
CA PRO A 681 28.46 15.65 -4.15
C PRO A 681 27.31 15.16 -5.02
N MET A 682 26.06 15.40 -4.61
CA MET A 682 24.89 15.02 -5.40
C MET A 682 24.84 15.79 -6.72
N LEU A 683 25.05 17.10 -6.68
CA LEU A 683 25.02 17.95 -7.87
C LEU A 683 26.12 17.53 -8.87
N ASP A 684 27.34 17.33 -8.37
CA ASP A 684 28.46 16.84 -9.17
C ASP A 684 28.15 15.46 -9.80
N TRP A 685 27.52 14.57 -9.02
CA TRP A 685 27.12 13.26 -9.52
C TRP A 685 26.07 13.33 -10.63
N MET A 686 25.04 14.17 -10.48
CA MET A 686 24.03 14.39 -11.53
C MET A 686 24.68 14.88 -12.84
N PHE A 687 25.65 15.80 -12.77
CA PHE A 687 26.37 16.27 -13.95
C PHE A 687 27.27 15.19 -14.55
N ASN A 688 27.96 14.41 -13.72
CA ASN A 688 28.76 13.28 -14.21
C ASN A 688 27.89 12.26 -14.96
N MET A 689 26.66 12.00 -14.51
CA MET A 689 25.74 11.10 -15.23
C MET A 689 25.30 11.71 -16.56
N LEU A 690 25.06 13.01 -16.61
CA LEU A 690 24.71 13.66 -17.87
C LEU A 690 25.85 13.65 -18.89
N GLN A 691 27.11 13.78 -18.45
CA GLN A 691 28.25 14.01 -19.33
C GLN A 691 29.06 12.74 -19.66
N PHE A 692 29.15 11.81 -18.71
CA PHE A 692 30.15 10.72 -18.75
C PHE A 692 29.53 9.32 -18.65
N THR A 693 28.20 9.22 -18.76
CA THR A 693 27.52 7.93 -18.90
C THR A 693 27.98 7.22 -20.16
N TYR A 694 28.36 5.95 -20.00
CA TYR A 694 28.81 5.09 -21.08
C TYR A 694 27.80 3.97 -21.30
N PHE A 695 27.21 3.94 -22.50
CA PHE A 695 26.21 2.94 -22.86
C PHE A 695 26.90 1.72 -23.48
N THR A 696 26.69 0.55 -22.88
CA THR A 696 27.09 -0.74 -23.45
C THR A 696 25.88 -1.43 -24.08
N GLU A 697 26.13 -2.24 -25.10
CA GLU A 697 25.08 -3.00 -25.80
C GLU A 697 24.30 -3.89 -24.83
N ASP A 698 25.01 -4.66 -24.00
CA ASP A 698 24.41 -5.53 -22.98
C ASP A 698 23.50 -4.78 -22.00
N ARG A 699 23.90 -3.58 -21.53
CA ARG A 699 23.06 -2.80 -20.61
C ARG A 699 21.84 -2.21 -21.30
N ILE A 700 21.98 -1.72 -22.53
CA ILE A 700 20.84 -1.25 -23.33
C ILE A 700 19.83 -2.40 -23.50
N LEU A 701 20.29 -3.60 -23.87
CA LEU A 701 19.43 -4.76 -24.06
C LEU A 701 18.73 -5.17 -22.75
N ASN A 702 19.48 -5.29 -21.66
CA ASN A 702 18.91 -5.68 -20.36
C ASN A 702 17.87 -4.67 -19.85
N VAL A 703 18.17 -3.37 -19.88
CA VAL A 703 17.22 -2.34 -19.47
C VAL A 703 16.00 -2.31 -20.38
N SER A 704 16.16 -2.51 -21.69
CA SER A 704 15.02 -2.58 -22.62
C SER A 704 14.10 -3.78 -22.34
N LYS A 705 14.67 -4.93 -21.97
CA LYS A 705 13.89 -6.12 -21.57
C LYS A 705 13.07 -5.86 -20.29
N VAL A 706 13.65 -5.21 -19.29
CA VAL A 706 12.93 -4.82 -18.06
C VAL A 706 11.79 -3.87 -18.39
N LEU A 707 12.04 -2.82 -19.19
CA LEU A 707 11.01 -1.88 -19.60
C LEU A 707 9.85 -2.54 -20.37
N LEU A 708 10.12 -3.58 -21.16
CA LEU A 708 9.08 -4.35 -21.84
C LEU A 708 8.18 -5.07 -20.84
N SER A 709 8.78 -5.72 -19.83
CA SER A 709 8.02 -6.39 -18.77
C SER A 709 7.12 -5.40 -18.02
N ASP A 710 7.67 -4.23 -17.63
CA ASP A 710 6.91 -3.19 -16.91
C ASP A 710 5.72 -2.66 -17.73
N ILE A 711 5.87 -2.60 -19.05
CA ILE A 711 4.81 -2.20 -19.99
C ILE A 711 3.71 -3.26 -20.00
N ASP A 712 4.06 -4.54 -20.11
CA ASP A 712 3.10 -5.64 -20.14
C ASP A 712 2.29 -5.69 -18.83
N ASP A 713 2.93 -5.45 -17.68
CA ASP A 713 2.26 -5.33 -16.38
C ASP A 713 1.34 -4.09 -16.32
N SER A 714 1.77 -2.96 -16.87
CA SER A 714 0.96 -1.74 -16.94
C SER A 714 -0.32 -1.91 -17.76
N LEU A 715 -0.33 -2.81 -18.75
CA LEU A 715 -1.51 -3.12 -19.57
C LEU A 715 -2.57 -3.92 -18.80
N ARG A 716 -2.20 -4.65 -17.75
CA ARG A 716 -3.13 -5.44 -16.91
C ARG A 716 -4.07 -4.53 -16.09
N TRP A 717 -3.65 -3.30 -15.79
CA TRP A 717 -4.41 -2.36 -14.97
C TRP A 717 -5.26 -1.42 -15.85
N GLY A 718 -6.56 -1.70 -15.95
CA GLY A 718 -7.48 -0.94 -16.80
C GLY A 718 -7.55 0.56 -16.51
N PHE A 719 -7.35 1.00 -15.26
CA PHE A 719 -7.26 2.43 -14.92
C PHE A 719 -6.01 3.07 -15.53
N THR A 720 -4.86 2.42 -15.36
CA THR A 720 -3.59 2.84 -15.97
C THR A 720 -3.78 2.92 -17.48
N LEU A 721 -4.22 1.84 -18.13
CA LEU A 721 -4.48 1.83 -19.57
C LEU A 721 -5.39 2.97 -20.02
N CYS A 722 -6.51 3.22 -19.34
CA CYS A 722 -7.41 4.33 -19.65
C CYS A 722 -6.73 5.70 -19.51
N SER A 723 -6.01 5.94 -18.41
CA SER A 723 -5.25 7.18 -18.20
C SER A 723 -4.22 7.39 -19.31
N ARG A 724 -3.49 6.32 -19.69
CA ARG A 724 -2.48 6.36 -20.76
C ARG A 724 -3.10 6.64 -22.13
N LEU A 725 -4.29 6.09 -22.42
CA LEU A 725 -5.02 6.37 -23.66
C LEU A 725 -5.52 7.82 -23.73
N ILE A 726 -5.89 8.41 -22.60
CA ILE A 726 -6.27 9.83 -22.52
C ILE A 726 -5.08 10.72 -22.87
N ASP A 727 -3.86 10.37 -22.43
CA ASP A 727 -2.64 11.13 -22.75
C ASP A 727 -2.34 11.13 -24.26
N VAL A 728 -2.61 10.02 -24.95
CA VAL A 728 -2.50 9.94 -26.42
C VAL A 728 -3.40 11.00 -27.07
N VAL A 729 -4.64 11.15 -26.60
CA VAL A 729 -5.63 12.09 -27.16
C VAL A 729 -5.24 13.54 -26.91
N PHE A 730 -4.69 13.87 -25.73
CA PHE A 730 -4.31 15.26 -25.40
C PHE A 730 -3.01 15.69 -26.09
N ASN A 731 -2.06 14.78 -26.26
CA ASN A 731 -0.79 15.08 -26.91
C ASN A 731 -0.89 15.13 -28.45
N ASP A 732 -1.93 14.55 -29.05
CA ASP A 732 -2.14 14.58 -30.52
C ASP A 732 -2.37 16.00 -31.07
N LYS A 733 -2.83 16.95 -30.24
CA LYS A 733 -3.00 18.37 -30.62
C LYS A 733 -1.68 19.14 -30.70
N HIS A 734 -0.63 18.67 -30.04
CA HIS A 734 0.72 19.18 -30.18
C HIS A 734 1.48 18.26 -31.12
N GLN A 735 1.32 18.47 -32.43
CA GLN A 735 2.00 17.72 -33.49
C GLN A 735 3.38 17.22 -33.04
N ASN A 736 3.43 15.92 -32.70
CA ASN A 736 4.61 15.08 -32.80
C ASN A 736 5.80 15.33 -31.84
N LYS A 737 5.60 15.41 -30.51
CA LYS A 737 6.74 15.45 -29.53
C LYS A 737 6.60 14.66 -28.21
N SER A 738 5.53 13.91 -27.95
CA SER A 738 5.43 13.13 -26.70
C SER A 738 5.72 11.65 -26.90
N ASN A 739 6.52 11.06 -26.00
CA ASN A 739 6.55 9.62 -25.76
C ASN A 739 5.16 9.17 -25.31
N SER A 740 4.38 8.62 -26.24
CA SER A 740 3.14 7.93 -25.88
C SER A 740 3.44 6.45 -25.69
N LEU A 741 2.74 5.79 -24.76
CA LEU A 741 2.83 4.34 -24.56
C LEU A 741 2.65 3.57 -25.87
N SER A 742 1.80 4.04 -26.79
CA SER A 742 1.61 3.46 -28.12
C SER A 742 2.84 3.57 -29.05
N LYS A 743 3.62 4.65 -28.94
CA LYS A 743 4.86 4.81 -29.70
C LYS A 743 6.00 4.04 -29.05
N SER A 744 6.10 4.07 -27.72
CA SER A 744 7.05 3.24 -26.96
C SER A 744 6.78 1.73 -27.16
N LEU A 745 5.52 1.27 -27.10
CA LEU A 745 5.15 -0.11 -27.45
C LEU A 745 5.55 -0.44 -28.88
N ASN A 746 5.18 0.41 -29.86
CA ASN A 746 5.48 0.13 -31.26
C ASN A 746 6.99 0.11 -31.54
N PHE A 747 7.74 1.03 -30.93
CA PHE A 747 9.19 1.11 -31.07
C PHE A 747 9.88 -0.12 -30.46
N VAL A 748 9.52 -0.49 -29.23
CA VAL A 748 10.17 -1.61 -28.56
C VAL A 748 9.69 -2.97 -29.11
N ASN A 749 8.42 -3.10 -29.50
CA ASN A 749 7.93 -4.31 -30.18
C ASN A 749 8.46 -4.49 -31.61
N GLN A 750 8.72 -3.40 -32.36
CA GLN A 750 9.39 -3.50 -33.67
C GLN A 750 10.85 -3.97 -33.55
N LYS A 751 11.49 -3.72 -32.41
CA LYS A 751 12.88 -4.12 -32.10
C LYS A 751 13.00 -5.50 -31.43
N LYS A 752 11.90 -6.09 -30.93
CA LYS A 752 11.83 -7.51 -30.54
C LYS A 752 12.00 -8.46 -31.74
N LYS A 753 11.88 -7.95 -32.98
CA LYS A 753 11.88 -8.73 -34.23
C LYS A 753 13.16 -8.57 -35.10
N GLY A 754 14.23 -7.97 -34.61
CA GLY A 754 15.47 -7.87 -35.40
C GLY A 754 16.63 -7.18 -34.74
#